data_AF-A0A9D2NIU1-F1
#
_entry.id   AF-A0A9D2NIU1-F1
#
_cell.length_a   1.000
_cell.length_b   1.000
_cell.length_c   1.000
_cell.angle_alpha   90.00
_cell.angle_beta   90.00
_cell.angle_gamma   90.00
#
_symmetry.space_group_name_H-M   'P 1'
#
loop_
_entity.id
_entity.type
_entity.pdbx_description
1 polymer ?
#
loop_
_entity_poly.entity_id
_entity_poly.type
_entity_poly.pdbx_seq_one_letter_code
_entity_poly.pdbx_strand_id
1 'polypeptide(L)'
;MIYRKISDIKSHYDVGIYGWWCHENFGGCLTYFALEKALKKRGYSVLMIQEAKGLPGRYIIPETCISMSFARENYDCSPQVDVKDLDKFNDICDSFIIGGDQVWNNYIQFVKEDCFLNFVDENKTKLSYSSSFGTAKHNPPKAFIDIAKPLLKRFDHIFVREDYAVGLAKKIYDVDATQVIDAVFLLDKKDYIEVAQDIDFIFPTKFLFAFILNPTVEKRRQIEAIAEKLKLEVICCPDAASAFHKDFEAIFSGMKILKPLSVSNFIQAYNNAHYIVTDSFHGMCMSFIFRKSFNVYYNEQRGADRFISLMKTLGLQTRRILENDSVDSIKHKDNIGFNIDWNIAEANIEKIKRESLLLLDNALLKRRKEDIRFPSMYNTFTDLISIEKLHNNRDFKNIRILATLLRDYGIKHVVLSPGGRDVPLIRMFENNADQFILHRVTDERSAAYYAMGIATQLRQPVVCVCTSGTAASNFLPAVTEAYYTGIPLILVTADRYAVYLNHGEDQTIPQKHIYSDVVKMEVSLPESDGWRSDYQARRDVASCILESTHNGFGPVHINVPVDNISIGADIPRNYWSLLPYIYPHILRASFNNGQTDMKRWVDSLRKSNKILIVYGQNVMPDERQKNNIQKFASKYNCVIVTDPISNLHGKYTLMPHNMLQSISQDTFNNELSPDILITVGGKRLMNDPLTFKVRSGPGNIRHWQVTPDGKIKDFYFRLTSVIESTEDYFFEWFADNAGDIVNNGVFYEKWRALNEKYSSPEITRFNSLYIQSKFLPAIPGGSILHLGVGQSFIECRRFKIDDSVEVYCNMGTNGIDGCTSTFMGQCAVVDNKLCFLLVGDLSFFYDMNSIWNKPLKKNMRILLVNNNGTGLLRGHNLSAVSSVHNTSAEGWVRSTGFDYISAHTKEEYEQKLKYFLSNEPEKALFFEVFCE
;
A
#
# COMPACT_ATOMS: atom_id res chain seq x y z
N MET A 1 -31.30 -8.10 44.42
CA MET A 1 -30.49 -7.17 45.22
C MET A 1 -30.00 -6.05 44.30
N ILE A 2 -29.97 -4.82 44.82
CA ILE A 2 -30.09 -3.55 44.08
C ILE A 2 -28.79 -3.25 43.30
N TYR A 3 -28.88 -3.18 41.97
CA TYR A 3 -27.76 -2.82 41.09
C TYR A 3 -27.44 -1.33 41.23
N ARG A 4 -26.20 -0.98 41.63
CA ARG A 4 -25.76 0.41 41.55
C ARG A 4 -25.64 0.82 40.07
N LYS A 5 -26.37 1.86 39.66
CA LYS A 5 -26.30 2.46 38.32
C LYS A 5 -25.08 3.40 38.24
N ILE A 6 -24.69 3.81 37.03
CA ILE A 6 -23.68 4.89 36.81
C ILE A 6 -24.02 6.16 37.61
N SER A 7 -25.31 6.41 37.85
CA SER A 7 -25.81 7.52 38.68
C SER A 7 -25.37 7.46 40.14
N ASP A 8 -24.85 6.32 40.60
CA ASP A 8 -24.52 6.05 42.00
C ASP A 8 -23.00 6.16 42.25
N ILE A 9 -22.24 6.50 41.21
CA ILE A 9 -20.81 6.83 41.27
C ILE A 9 -20.69 8.31 41.67
N LYS A 10 -19.76 8.64 42.58
CA LYS A 10 -19.49 10.02 42.99
C LYS A 10 -19.13 10.88 41.76
N SER A 11 -19.44 12.17 41.83
CA SER A 11 -19.06 13.12 40.79
C SER A 11 -17.55 13.27 40.60
N HIS A 12 -16.74 12.83 41.58
CA HIS A 12 -15.29 12.98 41.60
C HIS A 12 -14.60 11.92 42.46
N TYR A 13 -13.41 11.50 42.03
CA TYR A 13 -12.45 10.64 42.75
C TYR A 13 -11.03 11.16 42.60
N ASP A 14 -10.21 10.98 43.63
CA ASP A 14 -8.79 11.35 43.59
C ASP A 14 -7.99 10.39 42.71
N VAL A 15 -8.32 9.09 42.76
CA VAL A 15 -7.59 8.03 42.07
C VAL A 15 -8.52 7.04 41.36
N GLY A 16 -8.30 6.83 40.07
CA GLY A 16 -8.84 5.70 39.31
C GLY A 16 -7.83 4.56 39.22
N ILE A 17 -8.19 3.37 39.71
CA ILE A 17 -7.35 2.16 39.55
C ILE A 17 -7.87 1.33 38.38
N TYR A 18 -7.00 1.08 37.40
CA TYR A 18 -7.28 0.20 36.26
C TYR A 18 -6.49 -1.11 36.37
N GLY A 19 -7.07 -2.22 35.91
CA GLY A 19 -6.38 -3.50 35.81
C GLY A 19 -7.31 -4.71 35.96
N TRP A 20 -6.76 -5.89 36.23
CA TRP A 20 -7.52 -7.15 36.17
C TRP A 20 -8.10 -7.62 37.50
N TRP A 21 -8.55 -6.68 38.35
CA TRP A 21 -9.14 -6.98 39.65
C TRP A 21 -10.47 -7.74 39.58
N CYS A 22 -11.13 -7.67 38.43
CA CYS A 22 -12.43 -8.29 38.14
C CYS A 22 -12.34 -9.73 37.60
N HIS A 23 -11.15 -10.23 37.27
CA HIS A 23 -10.94 -11.60 36.75
C HIS A 23 -10.98 -12.64 37.87
N GLU A 24 -11.36 -13.89 37.57
CA GLU A 24 -11.34 -15.03 38.51
C GLU A 24 -9.90 -15.43 38.89
N ASN A 25 -9.29 -14.67 39.79
CA ASN A 25 -7.91 -14.85 40.26
C ASN A 25 -7.79 -14.30 41.69
N PHE A 26 -7.57 -15.18 42.68
CA PHE A 26 -7.41 -14.76 44.08
C PHE A 26 -6.24 -13.80 44.28
N GLY A 27 -5.12 -14.03 43.61
CA GLY A 27 -3.94 -13.17 43.71
C GLY A 27 -4.21 -11.77 43.17
N GLY A 28 -4.81 -11.69 41.98
CA GLY A 28 -5.27 -10.42 41.41
C GLY A 28 -6.25 -9.71 42.34
N CYS A 29 -7.32 -10.39 42.75
CA CYS A 29 -8.33 -9.83 43.65
C CYS A 29 -7.73 -9.18 44.92
N LEU A 30 -6.82 -9.88 45.62
CA LEU A 30 -6.21 -9.41 46.85
C LEU A 30 -5.13 -8.33 46.65
N THR A 31 -4.46 -8.32 45.50
CA THR A 31 -3.47 -7.27 45.16
C THR A 31 -4.15 -5.92 45.02
N TYR A 32 -5.27 -5.89 44.29
CA TYR A 32 -6.02 -4.66 44.06
C TYR A 32 -6.80 -4.23 45.30
N PHE A 33 -7.29 -5.18 46.11
CA PHE A 33 -7.82 -4.89 47.45
C PHE A 33 -6.83 -4.11 48.30
N ALA A 34 -5.59 -4.59 48.33
CA ALA A 34 -4.57 -4.02 49.18
C ALA A 34 -4.18 -2.61 48.73
N LEU A 35 -4.04 -2.40 47.41
CA LEU A 35 -3.75 -1.10 46.84
C LEU A 35 -4.88 -0.09 47.13
N GLU A 36 -6.13 -0.48 46.90
CA GLU A 36 -7.31 0.35 47.13
C GLU A 36 -7.45 0.74 48.61
N LYS A 37 -7.40 -0.23 49.52
CA LYS A 37 -7.55 0.00 50.96
C LYS A 37 -6.38 0.82 51.51
N ALA A 38 -5.16 0.62 51.00
CA ALA A 38 -4.00 1.42 51.37
C ALA A 38 -4.16 2.89 50.99
N LEU A 39 -4.70 3.18 49.78
CA LEU A 39 -5.01 4.54 49.35
C LEU A 39 -6.14 5.17 50.16
N LYS A 40 -7.21 4.42 50.44
CA LYS A 40 -8.31 4.88 51.32
C LYS A 40 -7.83 5.22 52.73
N LYS A 41 -6.96 4.40 53.33
CA LYS A 41 -6.34 4.68 54.64
C LYS A 41 -5.50 5.95 54.65
N ARG A 42 -5.05 6.42 53.48
CA ARG A 42 -4.27 7.65 53.29
C ARG A 42 -5.15 8.85 52.93
N GLY A 43 -6.47 8.67 52.87
CA GLY A 43 -7.44 9.74 52.67
C GLY A 43 -7.88 9.94 51.21
N TYR A 44 -7.42 9.11 50.27
CA TYR A 44 -7.84 9.20 48.87
C TYR A 44 -9.20 8.52 48.65
N SER A 45 -10.06 9.19 47.88
CA SER A 45 -11.21 8.56 47.25
C SER A 45 -10.78 7.78 46.01
N VAL A 46 -11.18 6.51 45.93
CA VAL A 46 -10.70 5.58 44.89
C VAL A 46 -11.87 5.00 44.11
N LEU A 47 -11.76 5.02 42.79
CA LEU A 47 -12.66 4.31 41.87
C LEU A 47 -11.92 3.13 41.25
N MET A 48 -12.48 1.93 41.40
CA MET A 48 -12.00 0.74 40.68
C MET A 48 -12.60 0.74 39.27
N ILE A 49 -11.79 1.07 38.27
CA ILE A 49 -12.21 1.13 36.86
C ILE A 49 -12.17 -0.28 36.28
N GLN A 50 -13.33 -0.76 35.85
CA GLN A 50 -13.47 -2.08 35.26
C GLN A 50 -12.88 -2.08 33.85
N GLU A 51 -12.23 -3.19 33.47
CA GLU A 51 -11.68 -3.32 32.12
C GLU A 51 -12.78 -3.17 31.05
N ALA A 52 -12.43 -2.55 29.92
CA ALA A 52 -13.42 -2.24 28.89
C ALA A 52 -13.80 -3.46 28.05
N LYS A 53 -15.04 -3.46 27.56
CA LYS A 53 -15.49 -4.36 26.49
C LYS A 53 -15.12 -3.80 25.11
N GLY A 54 -15.03 -4.67 24.12
CA GLY A 54 -14.69 -4.29 22.73
C GLY A 54 -13.21 -4.51 22.36
N LEU A 55 -12.35 -4.84 23.32
CA LEU A 55 -10.98 -5.28 23.04
C LEU A 55 -10.92 -6.81 22.80
N PRO A 56 -10.10 -7.30 21.85
CA PRO A 56 -9.98 -8.72 21.55
C PRO A 56 -9.59 -9.56 22.76
N GLY A 57 -10.36 -10.61 23.03
CA GLY A 57 -10.17 -11.48 24.20
C GLY A 57 -10.78 -10.97 25.50
N ARG A 58 -11.34 -9.75 25.54
CA ARG A 58 -12.16 -9.27 26.66
C ARG A 58 -13.59 -9.76 26.52
N TYR A 59 -14.15 -10.30 27.60
CA TYR A 59 -15.52 -10.78 27.66
C TYR A 59 -16.30 -10.00 28.72
N ILE A 60 -17.64 -10.13 28.68
CA ILE A 60 -18.49 -9.58 29.74
C ILE A 60 -18.24 -10.40 30.99
N ILE A 61 -17.66 -9.77 32.01
CA ILE A 61 -17.33 -10.45 33.26
C ILE A 61 -18.63 -10.75 34.00
N PRO A 62 -18.95 -12.04 34.27
CA PRO A 62 -20.16 -12.39 34.98
C PRO A 62 -20.18 -11.76 36.36
N GLU A 63 -21.31 -11.15 36.72
CA GLU A 63 -21.46 -10.53 38.04
C GLU A 63 -21.37 -11.54 39.19
N THR A 64 -21.62 -12.81 38.89
CA THR A 64 -21.57 -13.92 39.84
C THR A 64 -20.16 -14.48 40.04
N CYS A 65 -19.15 -14.01 39.31
CA CYS A 65 -17.79 -14.51 39.48
C CYS A 65 -17.19 -14.05 40.82
N ILE A 66 -16.32 -14.87 41.41
CA ILE A 66 -15.84 -14.73 42.80
C ILE A 66 -15.25 -13.33 43.06
N SER A 67 -14.44 -12.81 42.13
CA SER A 67 -13.78 -11.52 42.27
C SER A 67 -14.75 -10.34 42.17
N MET A 68 -15.78 -10.42 41.31
CA MET A 68 -16.79 -9.36 41.18
C MET A 68 -17.72 -9.30 42.39
N SER A 69 -18.11 -10.46 42.94
CA SER A 69 -18.87 -10.53 44.19
C SER A 69 -18.11 -9.84 45.33
N PHE A 70 -16.83 -10.18 45.51
CA PHE A 70 -15.98 -9.53 46.51
C PHE A 70 -15.78 -8.03 46.25
N ALA A 71 -15.58 -7.64 44.99
CA ALA A 71 -15.36 -6.24 44.63
C ALA A 71 -16.55 -5.33 44.99
N ARG A 72 -17.78 -5.81 44.78
CA ARG A 72 -19.00 -5.03 45.05
C ARG A 72 -19.26 -4.78 46.53
N GLU A 73 -18.78 -5.67 47.40
CA GLU A 73 -18.89 -5.53 48.85
C GLU A 73 -17.83 -4.58 49.42
N ASN A 74 -16.71 -4.39 48.70
CA ASN A 74 -15.52 -3.74 49.26
C ASN A 74 -15.10 -2.44 48.55
N TYR A 75 -15.51 -2.19 47.30
CA TYR A 75 -15.07 -1.04 46.51
C TYR A 75 -16.21 -0.20 45.92
N ASP A 76 -15.88 1.04 45.58
CA ASP A 76 -16.63 1.78 44.57
C ASP A 76 -16.11 1.35 43.18
N CYS A 77 -16.94 0.67 42.38
CA CYS A 77 -16.58 0.14 41.07
C CYS A 77 -17.28 0.90 39.94
N SER A 78 -16.58 1.11 38.83
CA SER A 78 -17.21 1.55 37.59
C SER A 78 -18.01 0.40 36.95
N PRO A 79 -19.03 0.68 36.11
CA PRO A 79 -19.51 -0.35 35.20
C PRO A 79 -18.42 -0.70 34.17
N GLN A 80 -18.58 -1.86 33.53
CA GLN A 80 -17.86 -2.19 32.31
C GLN A 80 -18.37 -1.33 31.14
N VAL A 81 -17.56 -0.37 30.72
CA VAL A 81 -17.83 0.50 29.57
C VAL A 81 -17.24 -0.06 28.30
N ASP A 82 -17.70 0.45 27.15
CA ASP A 82 -17.04 0.19 25.87
C ASP A 82 -15.67 0.87 25.82
N VAL A 83 -14.73 0.32 25.07
CA VAL A 83 -13.36 0.85 24.98
C VAL A 83 -13.32 2.32 24.57
N LYS A 84 -14.25 2.74 23.70
CA LYS A 84 -14.39 4.14 23.27
C LYS A 84 -14.85 5.10 24.37
N ASP A 85 -15.38 4.58 25.46
CA ASP A 85 -15.95 5.33 26.58
C ASP A 85 -15.00 5.35 27.80
N LEU A 86 -13.83 4.70 27.73
CA LEU A 86 -12.83 4.71 28.82
C LEU A 86 -12.27 6.11 29.11
N ASP A 87 -12.18 6.96 28.09
CA ASP A 87 -11.70 8.33 28.24
C ASP A 87 -12.60 9.19 29.13
N LYS A 88 -13.88 8.85 29.27
CA LYS A 88 -14.83 9.53 30.18
C LYS A 88 -14.41 9.48 31.64
N PHE A 89 -13.58 8.51 32.03
CA PHE A 89 -13.05 8.47 33.40
C PHE A 89 -12.11 9.64 33.71
N ASN A 90 -11.52 10.30 32.69
CA ASN A 90 -10.73 11.51 32.87
C ASN A 90 -11.55 12.66 33.48
N ASP A 91 -12.87 12.68 33.27
CA ASP A 91 -13.73 13.75 33.80
C ASP A 91 -13.98 13.61 35.31
N ILE A 92 -13.79 12.40 35.87
CA ILE A 92 -14.15 12.09 37.26
C ILE A 92 -12.98 11.58 38.11
N CYS A 93 -11.79 11.39 37.54
CA CYS A 93 -10.58 10.98 38.27
C CYS A 93 -9.45 11.99 38.06
N ASP A 94 -8.72 12.33 39.13
CA ASP A 94 -7.54 13.22 39.05
C ASP A 94 -6.25 12.47 38.66
N SER A 95 -6.06 11.26 39.17
CA SER A 95 -4.89 10.42 38.92
C SER A 95 -5.31 9.01 38.51
N PHE A 96 -4.45 8.32 37.75
CA PHE A 96 -4.70 6.96 37.29
C PHE A 96 -3.54 6.05 37.65
N ILE A 97 -3.89 4.91 38.24
CA ILE A 97 -2.94 3.86 38.61
C ILE A 97 -3.27 2.60 37.81
N ILE A 98 -2.31 2.10 37.02
CA ILE A 98 -2.37 0.70 36.57
C ILE A 98 -1.91 -0.16 37.75
N GLY A 99 -2.79 -1.05 38.19
CA GLY A 99 -2.53 -1.88 39.37
C GLY A 99 -1.48 -2.96 39.13
N GLY A 100 -1.31 -3.80 40.16
CA GLY A 100 -0.31 -4.87 40.18
C GLY A 100 -0.66 -6.08 39.31
N ASP A 101 0.16 -7.12 39.45
CA ASP A 101 0.18 -8.34 38.64
C ASP A 101 0.88 -8.18 37.27
N GLN A 102 0.80 -9.19 36.41
CA GLN A 102 1.54 -9.30 35.14
C GLN A 102 0.93 -8.48 34.00
N VAL A 103 0.44 -7.27 34.28
CA VAL A 103 -0.26 -6.40 33.32
C VAL A 103 0.61 -5.91 32.15
N TRP A 104 1.93 -6.10 32.22
CA TRP A 104 2.88 -5.77 31.13
C TRP A 104 3.62 -7.00 30.57
N ASN A 105 3.18 -8.21 30.94
CA ASN A 105 3.71 -9.44 30.37
C ASN A 105 3.09 -9.69 28.98
N ASN A 106 3.87 -9.48 27.91
CA ASN A 106 3.39 -9.61 26.54
C ASN A 106 3.01 -11.05 26.13
N TYR A 107 3.30 -12.06 26.97
CA TYR A 107 2.88 -13.44 26.75
C TYR A 107 1.44 -13.70 27.26
N ILE A 108 0.84 -12.75 27.97
CA ILE A 108 -0.55 -12.83 28.42
C ILE A 108 -1.46 -12.16 27.38
N GLN A 109 -2.40 -12.92 26.82
CA GLN A 109 -3.30 -12.46 25.76
C GLN A 109 -4.12 -11.21 26.13
N PHE A 110 -4.39 -11.03 27.42
CA PHE A 110 -5.16 -9.92 27.97
C PHE A 110 -4.38 -8.59 28.04
N VAL A 111 -3.07 -8.57 27.82
CA VAL A 111 -2.31 -7.31 27.78
C VAL A 111 -2.64 -6.56 26.48
N LYS A 112 -3.19 -5.36 26.63
CA LYS A 112 -3.54 -4.43 25.55
C LYS A 112 -3.11 -3.02 25.94
N GLU A 113 -3.38 -2.05 25.08
CA GLU A 113 -2.97 -0.64 25.23
C GLU A 113 -3.60 0.03 26.47
N ASP A 114 -4.77 -0.45 26.89
CA ASP A 114 -5.46 -0.09 28.14
C ASP A 114 -4.59 -0.37 29.39
N CYS A 115 -3.77 -1.43 29.36
CA CYS A 115 -2.83 -1.79 30.43
C CYS A 115 -1.66 -0.79 30.54
N PHE A 116 -1.54 0.11 29.57
CA PHE A 116 -0.59 1.24 29.59
C PHE A 116 -1.32 2.58 29.75
N LEU A 117 -2.57 2.56 30.22
CA LEU A 117 -3.40 3.75 30.46
C LEU A 117 -3.49 4.65 29.22
N ASN A 118 -3.59 4.06 28.02
CA ASN A 118 -3.59 4.81 26.77
C ASN A 118 -4.71 5.88 26.70
N PHE A 119 -5.84 5.60 27.37
CA PHE A 119 -7.04 6.43 27.46
C PHE A 119 -6.95 7.61 28.42
N VAL A 120 -5.90 7.68 29.23
CA VAL A 120 -5.74 8.73 30.24
C VAL A 120 -5.12 9.97 29.59
N ASP A 121 -5.71 11.13 29.83
CA ASP A 121 -5.28 12.42 29.27
C ASP A 121 -3.88 12.82 29.76
N GLU A 122 -3.11 13.56 28.95
CA GLU A 122 -1.74 13.97 29.28
C GLU A 122 -1.64 14.84 30.55
N ASN A 123 -2.68 15.61 30.84
CA ASN A 123 -2.78 16.48 32.00
C ASN A 123 -3.00 15.73 33.33
N LYS A 124 -3.35 14.44 33.28
CA LYS A 124 -3.58 13.57 34.44
C LYS A 124 -2.31 12.84 34.86
N THR A 125 -2.15 12.68 36.17
CA THR A 125 -1.06 11.88 36.75
C THR A 125 -1.25 10.42 36.40
N LYS A 126 -0.24 9.82 35.75
CA LYS A 126 -0.22 8.39 35.36
C LYS A 126 0.89 7.69 36.12
N LEU A 127 0.55 6.65 36.87
CA LEU A 127 1.56 5.82 37.52
C LEU A 127 1.19 4.33 37.49
N SER A 128 2.20 3.48 37.64
CA SER A 128 2.01 2.05 37.89
C SER A 128 2.31 1.73 39.33
N TYR A 129 1.66 0.72 39.91
CA TYR A 129 2.04 0.24 41.24
C TYR A 129 2.24 -1.27 41.26
N SER A 130 3.46 -1.71 41.56
CA SER A 130 3.85 -3.13 41.62
C SER A 130 3.53 -3.94 40.33
N SER A 131 3.50 -3.27 39.18
CA SER A 131 3.26 -3.93 37.89
C SER A 131 4.47 -4.78 37.49
N SER A 132 4.23 -5.85 36.73
CA SER A 132 5.24 -6.87 36.46
C SER A 132 5.30 -7.28 34.99
N PHE A 133 6.51 -7.50 34.49
CA PHE A 133 6.78 -8.10 33.17
C PHE A 133 6.75 -9.64 33.19
N GLY A 134 6.68 -10.26 34.37
CA GLY A 134 6.48 -11.71 34.53
C GLY A 134 7.77 -12.56 34.60
N THR A 135 8.81 -12.20 33.85
CA THR A 135 10.10 -12.94 33.85
C THR A 135 11.30 -12.03 33.59
N ALA A 136 12.48 -12.42 34.07
CA ALA A 136 13.75 -11.74 33.78
C ALA A 136 14.21 -11.91 32.32
N LYS A 137 13.65 -12.91 31.61
CA LYS A 137 13.90 -13.16 30.18
C LYS A 137 12.90 -12.46 29.27
N HIS A 138 12.22 -11.43 29.77
CA HIS A 138 11.25 -10.65 29.00
C HIS A 138 11.88 -10.15 27.71
N ASN A 139 11.39 -10.66 26.58
CA ASN A 139 11.89 -10.29 25.26
C ASN A 139 10.70 -10.11 24.32
N PRO A 140 9.97 -9.00 24.45
CA PRO A 140 8.82 -8.71 23.63
C PRO A 140 9.22 -8.46 22.17
N PRO A 141 8.38 -8.81 21.19
CA PRO A 141 8.60 -8.45 19.79
C PRO A 141 8.78 -6.94 19.62
N LYS A 142 9.58 -6.51 18.64
CA LYS A 142 9.84 -5.07 18.38
C LYS A 142 8.54 -4.26 18.24
N ALA A 143 7.54 -4.83 17.59
CA ALA A 143 6.22 -4.21 17.42
C ALA A 143 5.52 -3.89 18.76
N PHE A 144 5.63 -4.78 19.76
CA PHE A 144 5.14 -4.51 21.12
C PHE A 144 5.91 -3.36 21.77
N ILE A 145 7.23 -3.35 21.60
CA ILE A 145 8.11 -2.30 22.13
C ILE A 145 7.72 -0.96 21.52
N ASP A 146 7.53 -0.88 20.20
CA ASP A 146 7.21 0.36 19.49
C ASP A 146 5.89 1.01 19.97
N ILE A 147 4.96 0.24 20.55
CA ILE A 147 3.72 0.74 21.19
C ILE A 147 3.93 1.02 22.68
N ALA A 148 4.42 0.03 23.43
CA ALA A 148 4.52 0.13 24.88
C ALA A 148 5.53 1.21 25.30
N LYS A 149 6.61 1.41 24.54
CA LYS A 149 7.65 2.41 24.81
C LYS A 149 7.11 3.84 24.87
N PRO A 150 6.45 4.39 23.83
CA PRO A 150 5.90 5.73 23.91
C PRO A 150 4.81 5.84 24.98
N LEU A 151 4.00 4.81 25.23
CA LEU A 151 2.97 4.85 26.27
C LEU A 151 3.55 4.84 27.68
N LEU A 152 4.55 4.01 27.97
CA LEU A 152 5.26 4.00 29.25
C LEU A 152 5.98 5.33 29.50
N LYS A 153 6.48 6.00 28.45
CA LYS A 153 7.07 7.34 28.58
C LYS A 153 6.08 8.42 29.05
N ARG A 154 4.77 8.16 29.00
CA ARG A 154 3.71 9.05 29.51
C ARG A 154 3.49 8.92 31.02
N PHE A 155 4.03 7.86 31.64
CA PHE A 155 3.90 7.66 33.08
C PHE A 155 4.80 8.65 33.82
N ASP A 156 4.24 9.34 34.80
CA ASP A 156 4.99 10.21 35.70
C ASP A 156 5.85 9.38 36.66
N HIS A 157 5.36 8.21 37.06
CA HIS A 157 6.07 7.27 37.91
C HIS A 157 5.79 5.82 37.53
N ILE A 158 6.85 5.05 37.26
CA ILE A 158 6.75 3.61 37.00
C ILE A 158 7.27 2.84 38.21
N PHE A 159 6.34 2.25 38.97
CA PHE A 159 6.68 1.32 40.05
C PHE A 159 6.48 -0.12 39.61
N VAL A 160 7.56 -0.90 39.68
CA VAL A 160 7.59 -2.32 39.31
C VAL A 160 7.85 -3.17 40.54
N ARG A 161 7.38 -4.42 40.53
CA ARG A 161 7.50 -5.32 41.68
C ARG A 161 8.89 -5.95 41.82
N GLU A 162 9.44 -6.44 40.71
CA GLU A 162 10.68 -7.21 40.72
C GLU A 162 11.92 -6.33 40.49
N ASP A 163 13.03 -6.66 41.16
CA ASP A 163 14.32 -5.95 41.03
C ASP A 163 14.84 -5.97 39.58
N TYR A 164 14.76 -7.12 38.91
CA TYR A 164 15.17 -7.25 37.52
C TYR A 164 14.31 -6.40 36.56
N ALA A 165 13.05 -6.11 36.91
CA ALA A 165 12.13 -5.35 36.07
C ALA A 165 12.59 -3.89 35.90
N VAL A 166 13.33 -3.35 36.87
CA VAL A 166 13.95 -2.01 36.78
C VAL A 166 14.92 -1.92 35.60
N GLY A 167 15.81 -2.92 35.48
CA GLY A 167 16.76 -2.99 34.36
C GLY A 167 16.08 -3.23 33.02
N LEU A 168 15.03 -4.07 33.00
CA LEU A 168 14.25 -4.34 31.78
C LEU A 168 13.52 -3.09 31.28
N ALA A 169 12.90 -2.31 32.19
CA ALA A 169 12.22 -1.07 31.85
C ALA A 169 13.16 -0.09 31.11
N LYS A 170 14.38 0.09 31.64
CA LYS A 170 15.39 0.95 31.00
C LYS A 170 15.90 0.36 29.69
N LYS A 171 16.25 -0.92 29.67
CA LYS A 171 16.88 -1.58 28.51
C LYS A 171 15.94 -1.70 27.32
N ILE A 172 14.68 -2.06 27.54
CA ILE A 172 13.72 -2.40 26.48
C ILE A 172 12.91 -1.17 26.09
N TYR A 173 12.41 -0.42 27.07
CA TYR A 173 11.47 0.69 26.85
C TYR A 173 12.10 2.06 27.04
N ASP A 174 13.35 2.17 27.51
CA ASP A 174 14.02 3.45 27.76
C ASP A 174 13.20 4.36 28.69
N VAL A 175 12.72 3.77 29.78
CA VAL A 175 12.01 4.46 30.87
C VAL A 175 12.64 4.11 32.21
N ASP A 176 12.60 5.05 33.15
CA ASP A 176 13.10 4.83 34.51
C ASP A 176 11.97 4.22 35.36
N ALA A 177 12.30 3.14 36.07
CA ALA A 177 11.38 2.45 36.96
C ALA A 177 12.00 2.31 38.35
N THR A 178 11.16 2.26 39.39
CA THR A 178 11.58 2.05 40.77
C THR A 178 10.93 0.78 41.31
N GLN A 179 11.72 -0.05 42.00
CA GLN A 179 11.18 -1.24 42.64
C GLN A 179 10.34 -0.83 43.87
N VAL A 180 9.14 -1.39 43.99
CA VAL A 180 8.28 -1.30 45.18
C VAL A 180 7.87 -2.69 45.66
N ILE A 181 7.43 -2.80 46.91
CA ILE A 181 6.85 -4.05 47.39
C ILE A 181 5.50 -4.32 46.70
N ASP A 182 5.16 -5.60 46.51
CA ASP A 182 3.84 -6.00 46.01
C ASP A 182 2.72 -5.39 46.88
N ALA A 183 1.65 -4.94 46.23
CA ALA A 183 0.55 -4.25 46.90
C ALA A 183 -0.02 -5.02 48.09
N VAL A 184 -0.01 -6.36 48.07
CA VAL A 184 -0.52 -7.17 49.19
C VAL A 184 0.18 -6.91 50.53
N PHE A 185 1.44 -6.45 50.50
CA PHE A 185 2.19 -6.11 51.72
C PHE A 185 1.89 -4.70 52.24
N LEU A 186 1.13 -3.87 51.51
CA LEU A 186 0.71 -2.55 51.98
C LEU A 186 -0.24 -2.61 53.17
N LEU A 187 -0.95 -3.73 53.32
CA LEU A 187 -1.86 -4.00 54.42
C LEU A 187 -1.24 -4.90 55.48
N ASP A 188 -1.87 -4.91 56.66
CA ASP A 188 -1.55 -5.84 57.72
C ASP A 188 -2.54 -7.01 57.72
N LYS A 189 -2.17 -8.13 58.36
CA LYS A 189 -3.04 -9.32 58.54
C LYS A 189 -4.48 -8.97 58.97
N LYS A 190 -4.63 -8.02 59.89
CA LYS A 190 -5.95 -7.60 60.42
C LYS A 190 -6.89 -7.07 59.34
N ASP A 191 -6.36 -6.40 58.32
CA ASP A 191 -7.14 -5.77 57.26
C ASP A 191 -7.78 -6.81 56.35
N TYR A 192 -7.09 -7.93 56.13
CA TYR A 192 -7.63 -9.07 55.39
C TYR A 192 -8.67 -9.85 56.18
N ILE A 193 -8.48 -9.98 57.50
CA ILE A 193 -9.46 -10.64 58.37
C ILE A 193 -10.76 -9.83 58.44
N GLU A 194 -10.67 -8.50 58.48
CA GLU A 194 -11.84 -7.60 58.53
C GLU A 194 -12.85 -7.87 57.40
N VAL A 195 -12.37 -8.20 56.20
CA VAL A 195 -13.20 -8.45 55.01
C VAL A 195 -13.51 -9.93 54.77
N ALA A 196 -13.07 -10.81 55.65
CA ALA A 196 -13.21 -12.27 55.54
C ALA A 196 -14.02 -12.86 56.70
N GLN A 197 -15.13 -12.20 57.08
CA GLN A 197 -15.97 -12.62 58.21
C GLN A 197 -17.02 -13.68 57.83
N ASP A 198 -17.48 -13.66 56.58
CA ASP A 198 -18.49 -14.60 56.09
C ASP A 198 -17.82 -15.92 55.68
N ILE A 199 -17.88 -16.91 56.57
CA ILE A 199 -17.26 -18.23 56.39
C ILE A 199 -18.34 -19.29 56.31
N ASP A 200 -18.34 -20.03 55.21
CA ASP A 200 -19.24 -21.15 54.92
C ASP A 200 -18.48 -22.49 54.76
N PHE A 201 -17.20 -22.51 55.13
CA PHE A 201 -16.36 -23.71 55.19
C PHE A 201 -15.89 -24.06 56.62
N ILE A 202 -16.00 -25.34 56.99
CA ILE A 202 -15.54 -25.84 58.31
C ILE A 202 -14.11 -26.36 58.20
N PHE A 203 -13.18 -25.63 58.82
CA PHE A 203 -11.76 -25.98 58.89
C PHE A 203 -11.48 -27.02 59.99
N PRO A 204 -10.66 -28.05 59.72
CA PRO A 204 -10.15 -28.97 60.74
C PRO A 204 -9.26 -28.23 61.76
N THR A 205 -9.10 -28.81 62.94
CA THR A 205 -8.28 -28.23 64.02
C THR A 205 -6.82 -28.06 63.63
N LYS A 206 -6.24 -29.01 62.87
CA LYS A 206 -4.85 -28.94 62.37
C LYS A 206 -4.77 -29.39 60.93
N PHE A 207 -4.45 -28.47 60.02
CA PHE A 207 -4.37 -28.78 58.59
C PHE A 207 -3.24 -28.05 57.87
N LEU A 208 -2.79 -28.67 56.80
CA LEU A 208 -1.96 -28.12 55.75
C LEU A 208 -2.87 -27.57 54.65
N PHE A 209 -2.64 -26.32 54.26
CA PHE A 209 -3.33 -25.71 53.14
C PHE A 209 -2.46 -25.76 51.88
N ALA A 210 -2.96 -26.42 50.84
CA ALA A 210 -2.30 -26.59 49.56
C ALA A 210 -2.98 -25.74 48.48
N PHE A 211 -2.45 -24.56 48.18
CA PHE A 211 -2.95 -23.70 47.10
C PHE A 211 -2.11 -23.88 45.84
N ILE A 212 -2.63 -24.64 44.87
CA ILE A 212 -1.89 -25.11 43.70
C ILE A 212 -2.59 -24.70 42.41
N LEU A 213 -1.91 -23.91 41.58
CA LEU A 213 -2.38 -23.40 40.29
C LEU A 213 -2.07 -24.36 39.14
N ASN A 214 -0.97 -25.10 39.21
CA ASN A 214 -0.57 -26.08 38.19
C ASN A 214 -0.50 -27.47 38.81
N PRO A 215 -1.64 -28.18 38.93
CA PRO A 215 -1.70 -29.48 39.57
C PRO A 215 -0.94 -30.54 38.78
N THR A 216 -0.16 -31.38 39.48
CA THR A 216 0.49 -32.55 38.90
C THR A 216 0.38 -33.72 39.87
N VAL A 217 0.43 -34.96 39.35
CA VAL A 217 0.45 -36.17 40.17
C VAL A 217 1.64 -36.16 41.14
N GLU A 218 2.78 -35.61 40.72
CA GLU A 218 3.97 -35.51 41.57
C GLU A 218 3.77 -34.52 42.72
N LYS A 219 3.26 -33.31 42.45
CA LYS A 219 2.92 -32.34 43.50
C LYS A 219 1.93 -32.92 44.51
N ARG A 220 0.91 -33.67 44.04
CA ARG A 220 -0.03 -34.37 44.93
C ARG A 220 0.71 -35.32 45.88
N ARG A 221 1.56 -36.20 45.36
CA ARG A 221 2.33 -37.17 46.17
C ARG A 221 3.29 -36.48 47.15
N GLN A 222 3.93 -35.41 46.71
CA GLN A 222 4.81 -34.61 47.57
C GLN A 222 4.02 -33.92 48.69
N ILE A 223 2.84 -33.36 48.40
CA ILE A 223 1.95 -32.75 49.41
C ILE A 223 1.48 -33.81 50.43
N GLU A 224 1.10 -35.02 49.98
CA GLU A 224 0.77 -36.15 50.87
C GLU A 224 1.95 -36.47 51.80
N ALA A 225 3.17 -36.55 51.27
CA ALA A 225 4.37 -36.83 52.05
C ALA A 225 4.70 -35.73 53.07
N ILE A 226 4.49 -34.45 52.72
CA ILE A 226 4.63 -33.32 53.66
C ILE A 226 3.59 -33.42 54.77
N ALA A 227 2.33 -33.69 54.41
CA ALA A 227 1.23 -33.81 55.36
C ALA A 227 1.44 -34.99 56.33
N GLU A 228 1.92 -36.13 55.84
CA GLU A 228 2.29 -37.31 56.64
C GLU A 228 3.44 -36.96 57.61
N LYS A 229 4.51 -36.32 57.13
CA LYS A 229 5.65 -35.87 57.95
C LYS A 229 5.21 -34.93 59.08
N LEU A 230 4.29 -34.00 58.77
CA LEU A 230 3.83 -32.97 59.72
C LEU A 230 2.61 -33.41 60.55
N LYS A 231 2.01 -34.57 60.25
CA LYS A 231 0.78 -35.10 60.86
C LYS A 231 -0.39 -34.12 60.75
N LEU A 232 -0.65 -33.62 59.54
CA LEU A 232 -1.69 -32.65 59.25
C LEU A 232 -2.71 -33.20 58.24
N GLU A 233 -3.98 -32.85 58.40
CA GLU A 233 -4.97 -33.04 57.33
C GLU A 233 -4.69 -32.10 56.16
N VAL A 234 -5.03 -32.48 54.93
CA VAL A 234 -4.79 -31.63 53.74
C VAL A 234 -6.08 -30.99 53.27
N ILE A 235 -6.07 -29.67 53.12
CA ILE A 235 -7.08 -28.92 52.36
C ILE A 235 -6.43 -28.37 51.10
N CYS A 236 -6.97 -28.76 49.95
CA CYS A 236 -6.52 -28.33 48.65
C CYS A 236 -7.40 -27.19 48.11
N CYS A 237 -6.79 -26.21 47.47
CA CYS A 237 -7.46 -25.11 46.81
C CYS A 237 -6.95 -24.98 45.37
N PRO A 238 -7.83 -25.08 44.36
CA PRO A 238 -7.48 -24.81 42.96
C PRO A 238 -7.36 -23.32 42.70
N ASP A 239 -6.97 -22.96 41.48
CA ASP A 239 -7.16 -21.61 40.94
C ASP A 239 -8.64 -21.17 41.06
N ALA A 240 -8.89 -19.86 41.21
CA ALA A 240 -10.24 -19.32 41.30
C ALA A 240 -11.02 -19.55 39.99
N ALA A 241 -10.34 -19.58 38.85
CA ALA A 241 -10.95 -19.79 37.56
C ALA A 241 -11.50 -21.21 37.40
N SER A 242 -12.80 -21.30 37.14
CA SER A 242 -13.56 -22.57 37.05
C SER A 242 -13.01 -23.54 35.99
N ALA A 243 -12.38 -23.03 34.94
CA ALA A 243 -11.78 -23.82 33.86
C ALA A 243 -10.73 -24.84 34.34
N PHE A 244 -10.06 -24.58 35.48
CA PHE A 244 -9.00 -25.45 36.00
C PHE A 244 -9.50 -26.46 37.04
N HIS A 245 -10.78 -26.38 37.45
CA HIS A 245 -11.30 -27.18 38.56
C HIS A 245 -11.38 -28.67 38.23
N LYS A 246 -11.78 -29.02 37.01
CA LYS A 246 -11.94 -30.43 36.59
C LYS A 246 -10.62 -31.20 36.64
N ASP A 247 -9.55 -30.62 36.09
CA ASP A 247 -8.23 -31.25 36.07
C ASP A 247 -7.64 -31.33 37.47
N PHE A 248 -7.85 -30.26 38.26
CA PHE A 248 -7.45 -30.24 39.66
C PHE A 248 -8.15 -31.34 40.47
N GLU A 249 -9.47 -31.46 40.34
CA GLU A 249 -10.29 -32.48 41.02
C GLU A 249 -9.92 -33.90 40.60
N ALA A 250 -9.59 -34.11 39.32
CA ALA A 250 -9.12 -35.39 38.83
C ALA A 250 -7.77 -35.77 39.48
N ILE A 251 -6.81 -34.84 39.50
CA ILE A 251 -5.47 -35.09 40.06
C ILE A 251 -5.50 -35.21 41.58
N PHE A 252 -6.25 -34.35 42.28
CA PHE A 252 -6.34 -34.31 43.74
C PHE A 252 -7.54 -35.11 44.28
N SER A 253 -8.09 -36.04 43.48
CA SER A 253 -9.23 -36.88 43.86
C SER A 253 -8.98 -37.61 45.18
N GLY A 254 -9.96 -37.53 46.09
CA GLY A 254 -9.89 -38.10 47.44
C GLY A 254 -9.34 -37.17 48.53
N MET A 255 -8.82 -35.98 48.18
CA MET A 255 -8.46 -34.95 49.16
C MET A 255 -9.61 -33.99 49.43
N LYS A 256 -9.62 -33.36 50.62
CA LYS A 256 -10.60 -32.32 50.96
C LYS A 256 -10.30 -31.06 50.15
N ILE A 257 -11.25 -30.61 49.34
CA ILE A 257 -11.13 -29.38 48.53
C ILE A 257 -11.89 -28.25 49.23
N LEU A 258 -11.32 -27.05 49.24
CA LEU A 258 -11.97 -25.85 49.76
C LEU A 258 -13.21 -25.51 48.90
N LYS A 259 -14.42 -25.81 49.40
CA LYS A 259 -15.69 -25.55 48.71
C LYS A 259 -16.81 -25.17 49.70
N PRO A 260 -17.62 -24.13 49.44
CA PRO A 260 -17.60 -23.29 48.23
C PRO A 260 -16.35 -22.39 48.18
N LEU A 261 -15.92 -22.06 46.97
CA LEU A 261 -14.80 -21.14 46.76
C LEU A 261 -15.29 -19.70 46.92
N SER A 262 -14.72 -18.99 47.89
CA SER A 262 -14.96 -17.56 48.13
C SER A 262 -13.66 -16.90 48.59
N VAL A 263 -13.55 -15.57 48.41
CA VAL A 263 -12.38 -14.82 48.88
C VAL A 263 -12.24 -14.93 50.41
N SER A 264 -13.36 -14.92 51.14
CA SER A 264 -13.42 -15.08 52.60
C SER A 264 -12.89 -16.46 53.04
N ASN A 265 -13.37 -17.55 52.44
CA ASN A 265 -12.85 -18.90 52.74
C ASN A 265 -11.37 -19.03 52.38
N PHE A 266 -10.94 -18.42 51.29
CA PHE A 266 -9.53 -18.43 50.88
C PHE A 266 -8.65 -17.72 51.92
N ILE A 267 -9.00 -16.49 52.32
CA ILE A 267 -8.28 -15.74 53.37
C ILE A 267 -8.27 -16.54 54.69
N GLN A 268 -9.40 -17.11 55.07
CA GLN A 268 -9.52 -17.86 56.32
C GLN A 268 -8.76 -19.19 56.28
N ALA A 269 -8.59 -19.80 55.11
CA ALA A 269 -7.70 -20.95 54.96
C ALA A 269 -6.26 -20.56 55.31
N TYR A 270 -5.76 -19.42 54.84
CA TYR A 270 -4.44 -18.89 55.26
C TYR A 270 -4.40 -18.56 56.75
N ASN A 271 -5.47 -17.98 57.31
CA ASN A 271 -5.50 -17.61 58.72
C ASN A 271 -5.46 -18.81 59.67
N ASN A 272 -6.15 -19.90 59.32
CA ASN A 272 -6.34 -21.07 60.18
C ASN A 272 -5.35 -22.22 59.88
N ALA A 273 -4.68 -22.21 58.73
CA ALA A 273 -3.69 -23.24 58.38
C ALA A 273 -2.55 -23.31 59.40
N HIS A 274 -2.05 -24.53 59.65
CA HIS A 274 -0.85 -24.76 60.43
C HIS A 274 0.40 -24.75 59.55
N TYR A 275 0.24 -25.14 58.29
CA TYR A 275 1.31 -25.16 57.31
C TYR A 275 0.76 -24.87 55.92
N ILE A 276 1.56 -24.28 55.05
CA ILE A 276 1.15 -23.94 53.69
C ILE A 276 2.10 -24.54 52.65
N VAL A 277 1.54 -25.09 51.60
CA VAL A 277 2.27 -25.49 50.40
C VAL A 277 1.62 -24.81 49.21
N THR A 278 2.41 -24.12 48.39
CA THR A 278 1.86 -23.39 47.25
C THR A 278 2.82 -23.33 46.07
N ASP A 279 2.28 -23.21 44.86
CA ASP A 279 3.03 -22.83 43.66
C ASP A 279 2.59 -21.46 43.11
N SER A 280 1.88 -20.69 43.93
CA SER A 280 1.37 -19.36 43.61
C SER A 280 2.25 -18.28 44.25
N PHE A 281 2.60 -17.25 43.45
CA PHE A 281 3.36 -16.11 43.94
C PHE A 281 2.59 -15.36 45.05
N HIS A 282 1.32 -15.05 44.81
CA HIS A 282 0.49 -14.39 45.82
C HIS A 282 0.14 -15.35 46.97
N GLY A 283 0.05 -16.66 46.73
CA GLY A 283 -0.08 -17.65 47.82
C GLY A 283 1.12 -17.64 48.77
N MET A 284 2.33 -17.50 48.23
CA MET A 284 3.54 -17.30 49.02
C MET A 284 3.49 -15.99 49.81
N CYS A 285 3.04 -14.89 49.20
CA CYS A 285 2.88 -13.61 49.88
C CYS A 285 1.88 -13.69 51.05
N MET A 286 0.73 -14.33 50.83
CA MET A 286 -0.26 -14.54 51.89
C MET A 286 0.27 -15.44 53.01
N SER A 287 1.07 -16.46 52.69
CA SER A 287 1.74 -17.28 53.71
C SER A 287 2.61 -16.44 54.64
N PHE A 288 3.31 -15.44 54.08
CA PHE A 288 4.10 -14.49 54.85
C PHE A 288 3.22 -13.56 55.70
N ILE A 289 2.23 -12.90 55.10
CA ILE A 289 1.33 -11.94 55.78
C ILE A 289 0.62 -12.60 56.97
N PHE A 290 0.20 -13.86 56.82
CA PHE A 290 -0.49 -14.61 57.87
C PHE A 290 0.45 -15.29 58.88
N ARG A 291 1.77 -15.11 58.73
CA ARG A 291 2.83 -15.71 59.55
C ARG A 291 2.71 -17.23 59.65
N LYS A 292 2.53 -17.90 58.51
CA LYS A 292 2.43 -19.36 58.44
C LYS A 292 3.74 -19.97 57.97
N SER A 293 4.17 -21.06 58.59
CA SER A 293 5.27 -21.85 58.04
C SER A 293 4.86 -22.41 56.70
N PHE A 294 5.68 -22.22 55.67
CA PHE A 294 5.31 -22.59 54.30
C PHE A 294 6.46 -23.15 53.48
N ASN A 295 6.14 -23.93 52.46
CA ASN A 295 7.04 -24.25 51.37
C ASN A 295 6.42 -23.86 50.04
N VAL A 296 7.28 -23.57 49.06
CA VAL A 296 6.84 -23.05 47.77
C VAL A 296 7.52 -23.77 46.61
N TYR A 297 6.74 -24.13 45.59
CA TYR A 297 7.25 -24.52 44.29
C TYR A 297 7.42 -23.26 43.46
N TYR A 298 8.62 -23.04 42.92
CA TYR A 298 8.81 -21.96 41.95
C TYR A 298 8.18 -22.40 40.64
N ASN A 299 7.04 -21.80 40.33
CA ASN A 299 6.26 -22.17 39.17
C ASN A 299 6.91 -21.61 37.90
N GLU A 300 7.69 -22.46 37.23
CA GLU A 300 8.43 -22.10 36.01
C GLU A 300 7.49 -21.65 34.88
N GLN A 301 6.33 -22.30 34.73
CA GLN A 301 5.34 -21.96 33.72
C GLN A 301 4.71 -20.57 33.94
N ARG A 302 4.69 -20.11 35.19
CA ARG A 302 4.08 -18.83 35.59
C ARG A 302 5.13 -17.80 36.06
N GLY A 303 6.40 -17.99 35.74
CA GLY A 303 7.48 -17.05 36.03
C GLY A 303 8.12 -17.24 37.41
N ALA A 304 9.09 -18.16 37.49
CA ALA A 304 9.86 -18.47 38.69
C ALA A 304 10.71 -17.30 39.21
N ASP A 305 11.17 -16.41 38.33
CA ASP A 305 12.02 -15.26 38.67
C ASP A 305 11.38 -14.35 39.74
N ARG A 306 10.05 -14.24 39.74
CA ARG A 306 9.29 -13.44 40.71
C ARG A 306 9.42 -13.98 42.13
N PHE A 307 9.36 -15.31 42.27
CA PHE A 307 9.59 -15.96 43.55
C PHE A 307 11.03 -15.75 44.02
N ILE A 308 12.00 -15.88 43.12
CA ILE A 308 13.43 -15.69 43.43
C ILE A 308 13.68 -14.27 43.96
N SER A 309 13.14 -13.24 43.29
CA SER A 309 13.30 -11.83 43.65
C SER A 309 12.76 -11.55 45.08
N LEU A 310 11.53 -11.98 45.37
CA LEU A 310 10.93 -11.75 46.69
C LEU A 310 11.56 -12.62 47.78
N MET A 311 11.84 -13.90 47.53
CA MET A 311 12.43 -14.80 48.53
C MET A 311 13.86 -14.41 48.90
N LYS A 312 14.61 -13.82 47.96
CA LYS A 312 15.90 -13.18 48.25
C LYS A 312 15.75 -12.00 49.19
N THR A 313 14.75 -11.15 48.97
CA THR A 313 14.43 -10.00 49.82
C THR A 313 14.03 -10.43 51.24
N LEU A 314 13.27 -11.52 51.35
CA LEU A 314 12.83 -12.09 52.62
C LEU A 314 13.93 -12.90 53.35
N GLY A 315 15.00 -13.32 52.66
CA GLY A 315 15.99 -14.26 53.20
C GLY A 315 15.44 -15.69 53.39
N LEU A 316 14.43 -16.08 52.60
CA LEU A 316 13.69 -17.34 52.76
C LEU A 316 13.91 -18.33 51.61
N GLN A 317 15.00 -18.21 50.85
CA GLN A 317 15.26 -19.06 49.66
C GLN A 317 15.27 -20.57 49.99
N THR A 318 15.62 -20.95 51.22
CA THR A 318 15.63 -22.34 51.68
C THR A 318 14.24 -22.98 51.72
N ARG A 319 13.15 -22.20 51.61
CA ARG A 319 11.77 -22.72 51.64
C ARG A 319 11.31 -23.35 50.32
N ARG A 320 12.13 -23.29 49.26
CA ARG A 320 11.82 -23.88 47.95
C ARG A 320 11.73 -25.41 48.02
N ILE A 321 10.73 -25.97 47.36
CA ILE A 321 10.66 -27.39 46.98
C ILE A 321 10.79 -27.47 45.45
N LEU A 322 11.49 -28.47 44.95
CA LEU A 322 11.64 -28.73 43.52
C LEU A 322 10.60 -29.74 43.07
N GLU A 323 10.01 -29.53 41.89
CA GLU A 323 9.00 -30.46 41.36
C GLU A 323 9.57 -31.87 41.10
N ASN A 324 10.89 -32.00 40.94
CA ASN A 324 11.60 -33.27 40.74
C ASN A 324 12.15 -33.90 42.03
N ASP A 325 11.86 -33.33 43.21
CA ASP A 325 12.19 -33.99 44.49
C ASP A 325 11.40 -35.30 44.61
N SER A 326 12.06 -36.42 44.91
CA SER A 326 11.33 -37.68 45.15
C SER A 326 10.52 -37.62 46.45
N VAL A 327 9.43 -38.38 46.53
CA VAL A 327 8.64 -38.55 47.76
C VAL A 327 9.50 -38.90 48.97
N ASP A 328 10.52 -39.75 48.77
CA ASP A 328 11.45 -40.14 49.83
C ASP A 328 12.34 -38.96 50.30
N SER A 329 12.86 -38.18 49.35
CA SER A 329 13.61 -36.95 49.63
C SER A 329 12.77 -35.94 50.43
N ILE A 330 11.49 -35.76 50.08
CA ILE A 330 10.56 -34.88 50.79
C ILE A 330 10.37 -35.30 52.25
N LYS A 331 10.22 -36.61 52.53
CA LYS A 331 10.08 -37.12 53.90
C LYS A 331 11.29 -36.76 54.77
N HIS A 332 12.48 -36.69 54.18
CA HIS A 332 13.74 -36.48 54.90
C HIS A 332 14.30 -35.04 54.80
N LYS A 333 13.67 -34.16 54.01
CA LYS A 333 14.15 -32.78 53.78
C LYS A 333 14.04 -31.89 55.03
N ASP A 334 15.15 -31.32 55.48
CA ASP A 334 15.22 -30.50 56.71
C ASP A 334 14.48 -29.16 56.60
N ASN A 335 14.28 -28.64 55.38
CA ASN A 335 13.58 -27.38 55.14
C ASN A 335 12.03 -27.49 55.22
N ILE A 336 11.51 -28.67 55.59
CA ILE A 336 10.08 -28.96 55.75
C ILE A 336 9.79 -29.18 57.23
N GLY A 337 8.90 -28.35 57.80
CA GLY A 337 8.60 -28.34 59.24
C GLY A 337 9.49 -27.40 60.08
N PHE A 338 10.54 -26.82 59.50
CA PHE A 338 11.40 -25.84 60.17
C PHE A 338 10.67 -24.49 60.37
N ASN A 339 10.84 -23.87 61.54
CA ASN A 339 10.26 -22.56 61.86
C ASN A 339 11.00 -21.43 61.13
N ILE A 340 10.25 -20.50 60.56
CA ILE A 340 10.82 -19.31 59.92
C ILE A 340 11.29 -18.33 61.01
N ASP A 341 12.52 -17.81 60.88
CA ASP A 341 12.94 -16.64 61.65
C ASP A 341 12.31 -15.39 61.05
N TRP A 342 11.22 -14.95 61.67
CA TRP A 342 10.43 -13.83 61.19
C TRP A 342 11.11 -12.48 61.37
N ASN A 343 12.09 -12.35 62.29
CA ASN A 343 12.63 -11.03 62.64
C ASN A 343 13.32 -10.34 61.45
N ILE A 344 14.18 -11.07 60.74
CA ILE A 344 14.93 -10.54 59.60
C ILE A 344 13.98 -10.25 58.44
N ALA A 345 13.10 -11.20 58.14
CA ALA A 345 12.21 -11.11 56.99
C ALA A 345 11.16 -9.99 57.18
N GLU A 346 10.64 -9.80 58.39
CA GLU A 346 9.69 -8.72 58.71
C GLU A 346 10.35 -7.36 58.74
N ALA A 347 11.56 -7.25 59.30
CA ALA A 347 12.30 -5.99 59.28
C ALA A 347 12.55 -5.51 57.84
N ASN A 348 12.89 -6.44 56.94
CA ASN A 348 13.08 -6.15 55.52
C ASN A 348 11.77 -5.70 54.85
N ILE A 349 10.66 -6.42 55.09
CA ILE A 349 9.36 -6.07 54.50
C ILE A 349 8.83 -4.75 55.03
N GLU A 350 8.89 -4.51 56.34
CA GLU A 350 8.42 -3.26 56.94
C GLU A 350 9.21 -2.06 56.45
N LYS A 351 10.52 -2.22 56.24
CA LYS A 351 11.35 -1.18 55.62
C LYS A 351 10.88 -0.85 54.21
N ILE A 352 10.79 -1.87 53.33
CA ILE A 352 10.41 -1.67 51.92
C ILE A 352 8.96 -1.20 51.80
N LYS A 353 8.06 -1.66 52.67
CA LYS A 353 6.66 -1.20 52.76
C LYS A 353 6.60 0.30 53.05
N ARG A 354 7.35 0.80 54.04
CA ARG A 354 7.41 2.23 54.36
C ARG A 354 7.97 3.05 53.20
N GLU A 355 9.04 2.58 52.57
CA GLU A 355 9.63 3.23 51.39
C GLU A 355 8.65 3.26 50.21
N SER A 356 7.95 2.15 49.95
CA SER A 356 6.97 2.03 48.86
C SER A 356 5.75 2.94 49.08
N LEU A 357 5.25 3.02 50.31
CA LEU A 357 4.17 3.93 50.68
C LEU A 357 4.59 5.40 50.51
N LEU A 358 5.81 5.76 50.93
CA LEU A 358 6.34 7.12 50.76
C LEU A 358 6.49 7.49 49.27
N LEU A 359 6.97 6.57 48.44
CA LEU A 359 7.04 6.74 46.99
C LEU A 359 5.64 6.94 46.38
N LEU A 360 4.66 6.15 46.81
CA LEU A 360 3.27 6.27 46.34
C LEU A 360 2.66 7.63 46.70
N ASP A 361 2.87 8.14 47.92
CA ASP A 361 2.41 9.48 48.31
C ASP A 361 3.06 10.57 47.47
N ASN A 362 4.39 10.52 47.35
CA ASN A 362 5.14 11.52 46.59
C ASN A 362 4.71 11.56 45.12
N ALA A 363 4.41 10.40 44.53
CA ALA A 363 3.93 10.32 43.16
C ALA A 363 2.55 10.95 42.97
N LEU A 364 1.67 10.89 43.98
CA LEU A 364 0.32 11.45 43.95
C LEU A 364 0.26 12.94 44.35
N LEU A 365 1.36 13.54 44.84
CA LEU A 365 1.42 14.96 45.26
C LEU A 365 1.65 15.97 44.12
N LYS A 366 2.06 15.55 42.91
CA LYS A 366 2.30 16.46 41.77
C LYS A 366 1.00 16.82 41.02
N ARG A 367 0.70 18.12 40.89
CA ARG A 367 -0.46 18.66 40.16
C ARG A 367 -0.11 19.23 38.77
N ARG A 368 -0.92 18.79 37.79
CA ARG A 368 -1.31 19.35 36.47
C ARG A 368 -0.21 19.82 35.50
N LYS A 369 -0.13 19.15 34.34
CA LYS A 369 0.39 19.69 33.07
C LYS A 369 -0.79 20.23 32.24
N GLU A 370 -0.58 21.29 31.46
CA GLU A 370 -1.63 21.97 30.67
C GLU A 370 -2.29 21.06 29.60
N ASP A 371 -3.55 21.37 29.28
CA ASP A 371 -4.48 20.57 28.47
C ASP A 371 -3.98 20.31 27.04
N ILE A 372 -3.68 19.04 26.74
CA ILE A 372 -3.57 18.53 25.36
C ILE A 372 -4.40 17.25 25.28
N ARG A 373 -5.52 17.29 24.55
CA ARG A 373 -6.33 16.10 24.21
C ARG A 373 -5.79 15.48 22.92
N PHE A 374 -5.46 14.19 22.96
CA PHE A 374 -5.11 13.40 21.78
C PHE A 374 -6.25 12.43 21.41
N PRO A 375 -6.55 12.20 20.12
CA PRO A 375 -7.54 11.20 19.70
C PRO A 375 -7.07 9.78 20.06
N SER A 376 -8.01 8.92 20.44
CA SER A 376 -7.74 7.59 20.97
C SER A 376 -7.12 6.61 19.94
N MET A 377 -6.01 5.96 20.33
CA MET A 377 -5.31 4.91 19.57
C MET A 377 -5.76 3.52 20.07
N TYR A 378 -6.89 3.02 19.56
CA TYR A 378 -7.47 1.74 20.03
C TYR A 378 -7.35 0.53 19.09
N ASN A 379 -6.67 0.65 17.95
CA ASN A 379 -6.52 -0.45 17.00
C ASN A 379 -5.03 -0.72 16.74
N THR A 380 -4.35 -1.54 17.57
CA THR A 380 -2.93 -1.83 17.28
C THR A 380 -2.46 -3.26 17.55
N PHE A 381 -2.96 -4.02 18.52
CA PHE A 381 -2.37 -5.35 18.77
C PHE A 381 -2.74 -6.45 17.76
N THR A 382 -4.01 -6.56 17.39
CA THR A 382 -4.47 -7.47 16.32
C THR A 382 -3.91 -7.03 14.97
N ASP A 383 -3.74 -5.71 14.81
CA ASP A 383 -3.19 -5.11 13.62
C ASP A 383 -1.72 -5.45 13.48
N LEU A 384 -0.90 -5.43 14.55
CA LEU A 384 0.54 -5.74 14.46
C LEU A 384 0.88 -7.16 14.02
N ILE A 385 0.19 -8.19 14.54
CA ILE A 385 0.37 -9.56 14.05
C ILE A 385 -0.10 -9.64 12.59
N SER A 386 -1.17 -8.93 12.26
CA SER A 386 -1.69 -8.87 10.89
C SER A 386 -0.78 -8.06 9.95
N ILE A 387 -0.03 -7.08 10.46
CA ILE A 387 0.98 -6.27 9.76
C ILE A 387 2.25 -7.07 9.55
N GLU A 388 2.72 -7.80 10.57
CA GLU A 388 3.87 -8.70 10.41
C GLU A 388 3.53 -9.83 9.42
N LYS A 389 2.31 -10.40 9.50
CA LYS A 389 1.81 -11.33 8.49
C LYS A 389 1.72 -10.68 7.12
N LEU A 390 1.26 -9.44 7.02
CA LEU A 390 1.21 -8.70 5.76
C LEU A 390 2.61 -8.47 5.18
N HIS A 391 3.55 -7.96 5.97
CA HIS A 391 4.92 -7.67 5.53
C HIS A 391 5.73 -8.93 5.27
N ASN A 392 5.37 -10.06 5.89
CA ASN A 392 5.91 -11.38 5.57
C ASN A 392 5.17 -12.09 4.43
N ASN A 393 3.97 -11.64 4.05
CA ASN A 393 3.22 -12.19 2.93
C ASN A 393 3.96 -11.91 1.62
N ARG A 394 4.24 -12.98 0.88
CA ARG A 394 4.93 -12.97 -0.40
C ARG A 394 4.34 -12.00 -1.43
N ASP A 395 3.03 -12.08 -1.67
CA ASP A 395 2.37 -11.29 -2.71
C ASP A 395 2.44 -9.81 -2.34
N PHE A 396 2.25 -9.49 -1.06
CA PHE A 396 2.43 -8.13 -0.55
C PHE A 396 3.88 -7.64 -0.74
N LYS A 397 4.90 -8.46 -0.46
CA LYS A 397 6.31 -8.09 -0.72
C LYS A 397 6.55 -7.79 -2.20
N ASN A 398 6.11 -8.67 -3.10
CA ASN A 398 6.25 -8.48 -4.55
C ASN A 398 5.57 -7.19 -5.02
N ILE A 399 4.34 -6.94 -4.58
CA ILE A 399 3.57 -5.73 -4.88
C ILE A 399 4.26 -4.48 -4.32
N ARG A 400 4.76 -4.55 -3.09
CA ARG A 400 5.47 -3.45 -2.44
C ARG A 400 6.80 -3.15 -3.13
N ILE A 401 7.55 -4.18 -3.57
CA ILE A 401 8.76 -4.03 -4.36
C ILE A 401 8.44 -3.35 -5.70
N LEU A 402 7.39 -3.82 -6.40
CA LEU A 402 6.94 -3.22 -7.66
C LEU A 402 6.65 -1.73 -7.50
N ALA A 403 5.76 -1.37 -6.57
CA ALA A 403 5.39 0.03 -6.36
C ALA A 403 6.57 0.89 -5.89
N THR A 404 7.44 0.36 -5.01
CA THR A 404 8.67 1.05 -4.57
C THR A 404 9.56 1.38 -5.77
N LEU A 405 9.83 0.40 -6.64
CA LEU A 405 10.71 0.60 -7.78
C LEU A 405 10.09 1.57 -8.79
N LEU A 406 8.79 1.45 -9.08
CA LEU A 406 8.09 2.42 -9.95
C LEU A 406 8.32 3.86 -9.47
N ARG A 407 8.11 4.14 -8.17
CA ARG A 407 8.42 5.45 -7.58
C ARG A 407 9.89 5.83 -7.73
N ASP A 408 10.81 4.93 -7.39
CA ASP A 408 12.25 5.23 -7.37
C ASP A 408 12.82 5.51 -8.76
N TYR A 409 12.27 4.90 -9.81
CA TYR A 409 12.57 5.24 -11.22
C TYR A 409 11.79 6.48 -11.72
N GLY A 410 11.06 7.17 -10.86
CA GLY A 410 10.36 8.42 -11.18
C GLY A 410 9.04 8.24 -11.92
N ILE A 411 8.47 7.03 -11.94
CA ILE A 411 7.20 6.74 -12.60
C ILE A 411 6.05 7.19 -11.70
N LYS A 412 5.20 8.09 -12.21
CA LYS A 412 4.15 8.75 -11.43
C LYS A 412 2.74 8.35 -11.82
N HIS A 413 2.47 8.17 -13.12
CA HIS A 413 1.12 7.96 -13.63
C HIS A 413 0.76 6.48 -13.65
N VAL A 414 -0.37 6.13 -13.03
CA VAL A 414 -0.88 4.76 -12.94
C VAL A 414 -2.34 4.75 -13.35
N VAL A 415 -2.66 4.03 -14.44
CA VAL A 415 -4.02 3.77 -14.88
C VAL A 415 -4.49 2.46 -14.27
N LEU A 416 -5.61 2.50 -13.56
CA LEU A 416 -6.18 1.40 -12.78
C LEU A 416 -7.52 0.98 -13.38
N SER A 417 -7.62 -0.28 -13.80
CA SER A 417 -8.89 -0.95 -14.09
C SER A 417 -9.33 -1.79 -12.89
N PRO A 418 -10.63 -1.86 -12.58
CA PRO A 418 -11.11 -2.56 -11.40
C PRO A 418 -11.23 -4.07 -11.61
N GLY A 419 -10.79 -4.87 -10.65
CA GLY A 419 -11.15 -6.28 -10.58
C GLY A 419 -10.87 -6.91 -9.22
N GLY A 420 -10.95 -8.24 -9.16
CA GLY A 420 -10.77 -8.98 -7.90
C GLY A 420 -9.31 -9.28 -7.59
N ARG A 421 -8.53 -9.73 -8.59
CA ARG A 421 -7.17 -10.25 -8.39
C ARG A 421 -6.14 -9.15 -8.14
N ASP A 422 -6.39 -7.96 -8.67
CA ASP A 422 -5.59 -6.75 -8.55
C ASP A 422 -5.95 -5.89 -7.33
N VAL A 423 -6.93 -6.29 -6.51
CA VAL A 423 -7.30 -5.56 -5.28
C VAL A 423 -6.06 -5.19 -4.42
N PRO A 424 -5.09 -6.10 -4.15
CA PRO A 424 -3.90 -5.73 -3.39
C PRO A 424 -2.97 -4.75 -4.11
N LEU A 425 -2.90 -4.78 -5.46
CA LEU A 425 -2.16 -3.80 -6.25
C LEU A 425 -2.82 -2.42 -6.18
N ILE A 426 -4.14 -2.36 -6.40
CA ILE A 426 -4.92 -1.11 -6.31
C ILE A 426 -4.79 -0.52 -4.90
N ARG A 427 -4.93 -1.33 -3.85
CA ARG A 427 -4.71 -0.88 -2.45
C ARG A 427 -3.31 -0.30 -2.25
N MET A 428 -2.27 -0.91 -2.83
CA MET A 428 -0.90 -0.39 -2.73
C MET A 428 -0.78 0.99 -3.38
N PHE A 429 -1.35 1.19 -4.57
CA PHE A 429 -1.31 2.48 -5.25
C PHE A 429 -2.17 3.54 -4.56
N GLU A 430 -3.40 3.23 -4.14
CA GLU A 430 -4.29 4.18 -3.47
C GLU A 430 -3.77 4.63 -2.11
N ASN A 431 -3.19 3.71 -1.32
CA ASN A 431 -2.59 4.09 -0.03
C ASN A 431 -1.32 4.96 -0.18
N ASN A 432 -0.69 4.96 -1.36
CA ASN A 432 0.47 5.79 -1.70
C ASN A 432 0.13 6.83 -2.79
N ALA A 433 -1.13 7.30 -2.84
CA ALA A 433 -1.59 8.31 -3.80
C ALA A 433 -0.91 9.70 -3.64
N ASP A 434 -0.14 9.91 -2.58
CA ASP A 434 0.77 11.06 -2.43
C ASP A 434 2.01 10.95 -3.32
N GLN A 435 2.32 9.76 -3.84
CA GLN A 435 3.50 9.47 -4.66
C GLN A 435 3.16 9.12 -6.11
N PHE A 436 1.88 8.84 -6.39
CA PHE A 436 1.37 8.49 -7.72
C PHE A 436 0.16 9.34 -8.11
N ILE A 437 -0.02 9.55 -9.40
CA ILE A 437 -1.22 10.16 -9.99
C ILE A 437 -2.07 9.02 -10.57
N LEU A 438 -3.20 8.76 -9.92
CA LEU A 438 -4.05 7.60 -10.22
C LEU A 438 -5.19 7.98 -11.18
N HIS A 439 -5.31 7.25 -12.27
CA HIS A 439 -6.37 7.39 -13.28
C HIS A 439 -7.24 6.14 -13.24
N ARG A 440 -8.54 6.28 -13.03
CA ARG A 440 -9.47 5.13 -12.94
C ARG A 440 -10.20 4.96 -14.26
N VAL A 441 -9.99 3.84 -14.94
CA VAL A 441 -10.59 3.54 -16.25
C VAL A 441 -11.12 2.11 -16.25
N THR A 442 -12.44 1.97 -16.31
CA THR A 442 -13.12 0.69 -16.08
C THR A 442 -12.92 -0.32 -17.21
N ASP A 443 -12.99 0.11 -18.47
CA ASP A 443 -12.76 -0.76 -19.63
C ASP A 443 -11.25 -0.91 -19.85
N GLU A 444 -10.72 -2.12 -19.76
CA GLU A 444 -9.28 -2.38 -19.86
C GLU A 444 -8.69 -2.03 -21.23
N ARG A 445 -9.44 -2.20 -22.33
CA ARG A 445 -9.00 -1.79 -23.67
C ARG A 445 -8.83 -0.28 -23.70
N SER A 446 -9.85 0.44 -23.22
CA SER A 446 -9.80 1.89 -23.06
C SER A 446 -8.67 2.33 -22.13
N ALA A 447 -8.44 1.63 -21.02
CA ALA A 447 -7.42 1.95 -20.02
C ALA A 447 -6.01 1.93 -20.61
N ALA A 448 -5.68 0.92 -21.41
CA ALA A 448 -4.35 0.84 -22.03
C ALA A 448 -4.13 1.95 -23.08
N TYR A 449 -5.14 2.29 -23.89
CA TYR A 449 -5.08 3.44 -24.79
C TYR A 449 -5.02 4.78 -24.05
N TYR A 450 -5.74 4.92 -22.94
CA TYR A 450 -5.68 6.09 -22.06
C TYR A 450 -4.28 6.27 -21.47
N ALA A 451 -3.66 5.19 -20.99
CA ALA A 451 -2.27 5.17 -20.54
C ALA A 451 -1.31 5.59 -21.67
N MET A 452 -1.55 5.09 -22.88
CA MET A 452 -0.79 5.47 -24.08
C MET A 452 -0.89 6.96 -24.39
N GLY A 453 -2.08 7.56 -24.21
CA GLY A 453 -2.30 8.99 -24.35
C GLY A 453 -1.48 9.82 -23.37
N ILE A 454 -1.48 9.42 -22.09
CA ILE A 454 -0.65 10.05 -21.05
C ILE A 454 0.84 9.91 -21.40
N ALA A 455 1.29 8.69 -21.73
CA ALA A 455 2.69 8.39 -22.02
C ALA A 455 3.20 9.19 -23.23
N THR A 456 2.36 9.35 -24.25
CA THR A 456 2.65 10.16 -25.43
C THR A 456 2.83 11.62 -25.06
N GLN A 457 1.91 12.19 -24.28
CA GLN A 457 1.97 13.61 -23.93
C GLN A 457 3.14 13.95 -23.00
N LEU A 458 3.47 13.05 -22.07
CA LEU A 458 4.54 13.28 -21.09
C LEU A 458 5.92 12.82 -21.55
N ARG A 459 6.02 12.01 -22.61
CA ARG A 459 7.25 11.31 -23.03
C ARG A 459 7.89 10.50 -21.90
N GLN A 460 7.06 9.87 -21.07
CA GLN A 460 7.49 9.13 -19.87
C GLN A 460 6.76 7.79 -19.75
N PRO A 461 7.36 6.78 -19.10
CA PRO A 461 6.68 5.53 -18.84
C PRO A 461 5.40 5.71 -18.01
N VAL A 462 4.32 5.04 -18.41
CA VAL A 462 3.02 5.03 -17.70
C VAL A 462 2.62 3.60 -17.39
N VAL A 463 2.12 3.39 -16.18
CA VAL A 463 1.69 2.07 -15.70
C VAL A 463 0.22 1.85 -16.05
N CYS A 464 -0.14 0.65 -16.49
CA CYS A 464 -1.53 0.21 -16.64
C CYS A 464 -1.74 -1.09 -15.84
N VAL A 465 -2.72 -1.11 -14.94
CA VAL A 465 -2.99 -2.21 -14.01
C VAL A 465 -4.36 -2.81 -14.28
N CYS A 466 -4.44 -4.14 -14.36
CA CYS A 466 -5.71 -4.87 -14.40
C CYS A 466 -5.66 -6.18 -13.60
N THR A 467 -6.84 -6.75 -13.38
CA THR A 467 -7.06 -8.09 -12.81
C THR A 467 -6.67 -9.21 -13.80
N SER A 468 -6.78 -10.46 -13.34
CA SER A 468 -6.52 -11.64 -14.16
C SER A 468 -7.59 -11.90 -15.22
N GLY A 469 -7.32 -12.83 -16.12
CA GLY A 469 -8.27 -13.29 -17.13
C GLY A 469 -8.29 -12.38 -18.38
N THR A 470 -9.46 -12.24 -19.00
CA THR A 470 -9.62 -11.48 -20.25
C THR A 470 -9.35 -9.99 -20.11
N ALA A 471 -9.32 -9.45 -18.88
CA ALA A 471 -8.85 -8.11 -18.58
C ALA A 471 -7.44 -7.88 -19.16
N ALA A 472 -6.50 -8.80 -18.92
CA ALA A 472 -5.18 -8.77 -19.54
C ALA A 472 -5.27 -8.85 -21.07
N SER A 473 -6.12 -9.73 -21.62
CA SER A 473 -6.28 -9.84 -23.08
C SER A 473 -6.72 -8.52 -23.74
N ASN A 474 -7.52 -7.70 -23.05
CA ASN A 474 -8.00 -6.42 -23.57
C ASN A 474 -6.91 -5.35 -23.70
N PHE A 475 -5.76 -5.49 -23.03
CA PHE A 475 -4.62 -4.58 -23.24
C PHE A 475 -3.94 -4.78 -24.59
N LEU A 476 -4.03 -5.98 -25.19
CA LEU A 476 -3.25 -6.37 -26.37
C LEU A 476 -3.30 -5.36 -27.54
N PRO A 477 -4.44 -4.77 -27.93
CA PRO A 477 -4.48 -3.80 -29.03
C PRO A 477 -3.62 -2.56 -28.78
N ALA A 478 -3.79 -1.92 -27.62
CA ALA A 478 -3.02 -0.74 -27.24
C ALA A 478 -1.52 -1.06 -27.02
N VAL A 479 -1.20 -2.25 -26.52
CA VAL A 479 0.19 -2.71 -26.34
C VAL A 479 0.86 -2.89 -27.70
N THR A 480 0.15 -3.50 -28.64
CA THR A 480 0.63 -3.67 -30.02
C THR A 480 0.87 -2.30 -30.68
N GLU A 481 -0.07 -1.37 -30.50
CA GLU A 481 0.07 0.01 -30.96
C GLU A 481 1.30 0.70 -30.35
N ALA A 482 1.45 0.64 -29.02
CA ALA A 482 2.58 1.21 -28.29
C ALA A 482 3.93 0.62 -28.71
N TYR A 483 3.98 -0.67 -29.04
CA TYR A 483 5.20 -1.33 -29.52
C TYR A 483 5.65 -0.78 -30.89
N TYR A 484 4.72 -0.64 -31.83
CA TYR A 484 5.04 -0.15 -33.17
C TYR A 484 5.27 1.37 -33.23
N THR A 485 4.72 2.13 -32.27
CA THR A 485 4.90 3.59 -32.15
C THR A 485 6.01 3.99 -31.18
N GLY A 486 6.59 3.04 -30.44
CA GLY A 486 7.64 3.32 -29.46
C GLY A 486 7.14 4.13 -28.26
N ILE A 487 6.03 3.71 -27.65
CA ILE A 487 5.46 4.36 -26.46
C ILE A 487 5.76 3.51 -25.21
N PRO A 488 6.32 4.08 -24.13
CA PRO A 488 6.73 3.32 -22.96
C PRO A 488 5.53 3.04 -22.04
N LEU A 489 4.93 1.86 -22.19
CA LEU A 489 3.90 1.37 -21.26
C LEU A 489 4.46 0.29 -20.33
N ILE A 490 4.08 0.32 -19.06
CA ILE A 490 4.40 -0.74 -18.10
C ILE A 490 3.10 -1.44 -17.74
N LEU A 491 2.89 -2.63 -18.30
CA LEU A 491 1.69 -3.43 -18.10
C LEU A 491 1.87 -4.26 -16.83
N VAL A 492 0.98 -4.07 -15.86
CA VAL A 492 0.97 -4.83 -14.61
C VAL A 492 -0.32 -5.63 -14.57
N THR A 493 -0.23 -6.93 -14.85
CA THR A 493 -1.40 -7.82 -14.85
C THR A 493 -1.37 -8.66 -13.57
N ALA A 494 -2.39 -8.51 -12.73
CA ALA A 494 -2.57 -9.45 -11.64
C ALA A 494 -2.90 -10.84 -12.22
N ASP A 495 -2.40 -11.90 -11.60
CA ASP A 495 -2.57 -13.27 -12.09
C ASP A 495 -2.88 -14.23 -10.96
N ARG A 496 -3.38 -15.41 -11.31
CA ARG A 496 -3.44 -16.57 -10.42
C ARG A 496 -2.09 -17.28 -10.39
N TYR A 497 -1.94 -18.15 -9.41
CA TYR A 497 -0.76 -19.01 -9.30
C TYR A 497 -0.77 -20.03 -10.42
N ALA A 498 0.42 -20.40 -10.91
CA ALA A 498 0.53 -21.33 -12.04
C ALA A 498 -0.09 -22.70 -11.73
N VAL A 499 -0.13 -23.08 -10.45
CA VAL A 499 -0.77 -24.32 -9.96
C VAL A 499 -2.28 -24.38 -10.22
N TYR A 500 -2.95 -23.24 -10.46
CA TYR A 500 -4.39 -23.18 -10.75
C TYR A 500 -4.70 -23.24 -12.26
N LEU A 501 -3.68 -23.19 -13.10
CA LEU A 501 -3.88 -23.16 -14.55
C LEU A 501 -4.45 -24.50 -15.04
N ASN A 502 -5.43 -24.44 -15.95
CA ASN A 502 -6.14 -25.59 -16.53
C ASN A 502 -6.96 -26.44 -15.53
N HIS A 503 -7.26 -25.91 -14.34
CA HIS A 503 -8.12 -26.59 -13.36
C HIS A 503 -9.60 -26.21 -13.46
N GLY A 504 -9.99 -25.37 -14.43
CA GLY A 504 -11.34 -24.82 -14.54
C GLY A 504 -11.66 -23.72 -13.51
N GLU A 505 -10.63 -23.16 -12.87
CA GLU A 505 -10.74 -22.07 -11.91
C GLU A 505 -11.21 -20.77 -12.58
N ASP A 506 -12.11 -20.06 -11.90
CA ASP A 506 -12.67 -18.80 -12.40
C ASP A 506 -11.58 -17.76 -12.68
N GLN A 507 -11.72 -17.08 -13.81
CA GLN A 507 -10.89 -15.94 -14.21
C GLN A 507 -9.37 -16.28 -14.27
N THR A 508 -9.04 -17.49 -14.72
CA THR A 508 -7.66 -18.01 -14.86
C THR A 508 -7.36 -18.33 -16.32
N ILE A 509 -6.34 -17.67 -16.90
CA ILE A 509 -5.86 -17.94 -18.27
C ILE A 509 -4.32 -18.00 -18.28
N PRO A 510 -3.68 -18.55 -19.33
CA PRO A 510 -2.23 -18.41 -19.49
C PRO A 510 -1.86 -16.94 -19.77
N GLN A 511 -1.40 -16.20 -18.74
CA GLN A 511 -0.98 -14.80 -18.90
C GLN A 511 0.53 -14.64 -19.18
N LYS A 512 1.34 -15.61 -18.78
CA LYS A 512 2.77 -15.65 -19.15
C LYS A 512 2.86 -15.72 -20.68
N HIS A 513 3.66 -14.85 -21.31
CA HIS A 513 3.85 -14.79 -22.77
C HIS A 513 2.68 -14.22 -23.58
N ILE A 514 1.64 -13.69 -22.94
CA ILE A 514 0.45 -13.15 -23.64
C ILE A 514 0.78 -11.96 -24.56
N TYR A 515 1.87 -11.23 -24.30
CA TYR A 515 2.31 -10.10 -25.12
C TYR A 515 3.71 -10.28 -25.73
N SER A 516 4.30 -11.47 -25.65
CA SER A 516 5.72 -11.75 -25.95
C SER A 516 6.26 -11.12 -27.25
N ASP A 517 5.46 -11.08 -28.33
CA ASP A 517 5.86 -10.51 -29.63
C ASP A 517 5.75 -8.98 -29.72
N VAL A 518 5.07 -8.35 -28.76
CA VAL A 518 4.69 -6.93 -28.78
C VAL A 518 5.10 -6.20 -27.49
N VAL A 519 6.08 -6.73 -26.76
CA VAL A 519 6.75 -6.05 -25.64
C VAL A 519 8.27 -6.17 -25.79
N LYS A 520 8.99 -5.23 -25.18
CA LYS A 520 10.46 -5.25 -25.15
C LYS A 520 11.00 -6.24 -24.13
N MET A 521 10.25 -6.45 -23.06
CA MET A 521 10.56 -7.39 -22.00
C MET A 521 9.28 -7.81 -21.29
N GLU A 522 9.24 -9.07 -20.88
CA GLU A 522 8.22 -9.58 -19.98
C GLU A 522 8.87 -10.34 -18.82
N VAL A 523 8.29 -10.23 -17.64
CA VAL A 523 8.68 -10.98 -16.45
C VAL A 523 7.44 -11.41 -15.67
N SER A 524 7.55 -12.51 -14.94
CA SER A 524 6.54 -12.91 -13.94
C SER A 524 7.19 -12.91 -12.57
N LEU A 525 6.58 -12.21 -11.62
CA LEU A 525 7.12 -12.16 -10.26
C LEU A 525 7.09 -13.56 -9.62
N PRO A 526 8.07 -13.87 -8.76
CA PRO A 526 8.25 -15.22 -8.23
C PRO A 526 7.09 -15.62 -7.29
N GLU A 527 6.61 -16.84 -7.48
CA GLU A 527 5.59 -17.50 -6.65
C GLU A 527 6.20 -18.13 -5.38
N SER A 528 7.53 -18.15 -5.24
CA SER A 528 8.26 -18.71 -4.10
C SER A 528 8.64 -17.64 -3.07
N ASP A 529 8.95 -18.08 -1.85
CA ASP A 529 9.29 -17.20 -0.71
C ASP A 529 10.79 -17.12 -0.41
N GLY A 530 11.17 -16.02 0.24
CA GLY A 530 12.50 -15.80 0.83
C GLY A 530 13.37 -14.82 0.05
N TRP A 531 14.57 -14.55 0.58
CA TRP A 531 15.42 -13.47 0.11
C TRP A 531 15.86 -13.57 -1.36
N ARG A 532 15.95 -14.80 -1.91
CA ARG A 532 16.28 -15.03 -3.33
C ARG A 532 15.13 -14.61 -4.23
N SER A 533 13.89 -14.86 -3.81
CA SER A 533 12.68 -14.44 -4.51
C SER A 533 12.52 -12.93 -4.43
N ASP A 534 12.75 -12.32 -3.26
CA ASP A 534 12.77 -10.86 -3.11
C ASP A 534 13.83 -10.21 -4.03
N TYR A 535 15.02 -10.81 -4.11
CA TYR A 535 16.09 -10.38 -5.03
C TYR A 535 15.68 -10.52 -6.50
N GLN A 536 15.08 -11.66 -6.88
CA GLN A 536 14.60 -11.89 -8.23
C GLN A 536 13.51 -10.89 -8.62
N ALA A 537 12.49 -10.69 -7.78
CA ALA A 537 11.44 -9.71 -8.01
C ALA A 537 12.02 -8.31 -8.25
N ARG A 538 12.98 -7.91 -7.41
CA ARG A 538 13.68 -6.62 -7.57
C ARG A 538 14.42 -6.51 -8.90
N ARG A 539 15.19 -7.53 -9.26
CA ARG A 539 15.94 -7.57 -10.53
C ARG A 539 14.99 -7.53 -11.73
N ASP A 540 13.92 -8.31 -11.69
CA ASP A 540 12.99 -8.51 -12.80
C ASP A 540 12.15 -7.25 -13.05
N VAL A 541 11.59 -6.64 -12.00
CA VAL A 541 10.90 -5.34 -12.10
C VAL A 541 11.83 -4.25 -12.63
N ALA A 542 13.04 -4.13 -12.06
CA ALA A 542 14.01 -3.15 -12.52
C ALA A 542 14.40 -3.36 -14.00
N SER A 543 14.56 -4.61 -14.43
CA SER A 543 14.90 -4.94 -15.81
C SER A 543 13.81 -4.50 -16.78
N CYS A 544 12.53 -4.79 -16.47
CA CYS A 544 11.40 -4.31 -17.27
C CYS A 544 11.36 -2.77 -17.33
N ILE A 545 11.45 -2.08 -16.18
CA ILE A 545 11.41 -0.61 -16.16
C ILE A 545 12.54 -0.02 -17.03
N LEU A 546 13.77 -0.50 -16.87
CA LEU A 546 14.91 -0.04 -17.66
C LEU A 546 14.74 -0.37 -19.16
N GLU A 547 14.18 -1.54 -19.49
CA GLU A 547 14.01 -1.94 -20.88
C GLU A 547 12.91 -1.14 -21.59
N SER A 548 11.95 -0.57 -20.87
CA SER A 548 10.93 0.32 -21.46
C SER A 548 11.52 1.54 -22.17
N THR A 549 12.78 1.91 -21.88
CA THR A 549 13.46 3.09 -22.44
C THR A 549 14.80 2.82 -23.13
N HIS A 550 15.32 1.60 -23.05
CA HIS A 550 16.64 1.24 -23.59
C HIS A 550 16.66 1.10 -25.11
N ASN A 551 17.57 1.78 -25.82
CA ASN A 551 17.64 1.71 -27.29
C ASN A 551 16.27 2.00 -27.95
N GLY A 552 15.60 3.05 -27.45
CA GLY A 552 14.25 3.45 -27.86
C GLY A 552 13.19 3.09 -26.83
N PHE A 553 12.00 3.65 -27.00
CA PHE A 553 10.87 3.43 -26.11
C PHE A 553 10.01 2.25 -26.55
N GLY A 554 9.30 1.62 -25.61
CA GLY A 554 8.29 0.61 -25.92
C GLY A 554 7.72 -0.07 -24.68
N PRO A 555 6.66 -0.87 -24.85
CA PRO A 555 5.94 -1.47 -23.75
C PRO A 555 6.72 -2.64 -23.12
N VAL A 556 6.49 -2.86 -21.83
CA VAL A 556 7.00 -4.01 -21.05
C VAL A 556 5.88 -4.61 -20.20
N HIS A 557 6.02 -5.88 -19.85
CA HIS A 557 5.01 -6.61 -19.08
C HIS A 557 5.57 -7.16 -17.77
N ILE A 558 4.82 -6.96 -16.69
CA ILE A 558 5.10 -7.51 -15.37
C ILE A 558 3.84 -8.26 -14.92
N ASN A 559 3.88 -9.59 -15.02
CA ASN A 559 2.84 -10.46 -14.50
C ASN A 559 3.02 -10.64 -12.98
N VAL A 560 1.95 -10.44 -12.21
CA VAL A 560 1.99 -10.44 -10.74
C VAL A 560 1.04 -11.52 -10.20
N PRO A 561 1.55 -12.73 -9.90
CA PRO A 561 0.74 -13.75 -9.25
C PRO A 561 0.30 -13.30 -7.85
N VAL A 562 -1.01 -13.33 -7.60
CA VAL A 562 -1.65 -12.99 -6.32
C VAL A 562 -2.56 -14.14 -5.92
N ASP A 563 -2.33 -14.75 -4.76
CA ASP A 563 -3.10 -15.91 -4.30
C ASP A 563 -4.37 -15.45 -3.55
N ASN A 564 -4.22 -14.47 -2.65
CA ASN A 564 -5.30 -14.01 -1.79
C ASN A 564 -5.63 -12.52 -2.03
N ILE A 565 -6.86 -12.24 -2.46
CA ILE A 565 -7.33 -10.87 -2.73
C ILE A 565 -7.59 -10.04 -1.45
N SER A 566 -7.78 -10.72 -0.32
CA SER A 566 -8.02 -10.09 0.99
C SER A 566 -6.74 -9.61 1.66
N ILE A 567 -5.58 -9.75 1.02
CA ILE A 567 -4.30 -9.29 1.54
C ILE A 567 -4.39 -7.82 1.95
N GLY A 568 -4.14 -7.58 3.23
CA GLY A 568 -4.11 -6.26 3.85
C GLY A 568 -5.47 -5.53 3.91
N ALA A 569 -6.60 -6.22 3.69
CA ALA A 569 -7.93 -5.58 3.63
C ALA A 569 -8.28 -4.78 4.89
N ASP A 570 -7.92 -5.33 6.06
CA ASP A 570 -8.20 -4.72 7.37
C ASP A 570 -7.01 -3.92 7.92
N ILE A 571 -5.97 -3.69 7.10
CA ILE A 571 -4.73 -3.06 7.55
C ILE A 571 -4.75 -1.54 7.29
N PRO A 572 -4.47 -0.69 8.30
CA PRO A 572 -4.44 0.75 8.14
C PRO A 572 -3.45 1.26 7.09
N ARG A 573 -3.78 2.41 6.46
CA ARG A 573 -3.03 3.02 5.35
C ARG A 573 -1.52 3.18 5.60
N ASN A 574 -1.11 3.56 6.81
CA ASN A 574 0.29 3.80 7.16
C ASN A 574 1.20 2.56 7.00
N TYR A 575 0.63 1.35 7.02
CA TYR A 575 1.38 0.09 6.87
C TYR A 575 1.52 -0.39 5.43
N TRP A 576 0.87 0.31 4.49
CA TRP A 576 1.07 0.15 3.04
C TRP A 576 2.21 1.01 2.51
N SER A 577 3.01 1.62 3.39
CA SER A 577 4.14 2.48 3.02
C SER A 577 5.15 1.75 2.13
N LEU A 578 5.56 2.40 1.05
CA LEU A 578 6.64 1.92 0.19
C LEU A 578 7.97 1.80 0.96
N LEU A 579 8.91 1.04 0.41
CA LEU A 579 10.23 0.87 1.03
C LEU A 579 11.02 2.20 0.98
N PRO A 580 12.01 2.43 1.87
CA PRO A 580 12.80 3.66 1.88
C PRO A 580 13.51 3.90 0.54
N TYR A 581 13.75 5.17 0.17
CA TYR A 581 14.39 5.56 -1.11
C TYR A 581 15.80 4.95 -1.32
N ILE A 582 16.48 4.57 -0.23
CA ILE A 582 17.78 3.87 -0.25
C ILE A 582 17.65 2.38 -0.62
N TYR A 583 16.51 1.93 -1.15
CA TYR A 583 16.33 0.56 -1.59
C TYR A 583 17.25 0.28 -2.81
N PRO A 584 17.98 -0.85 -2.86
CA PRO A 584 18.99 -1.05 -3.90
C PRO A 584 18.35 -1.10 -5.30
N HIS A 585 18.77 -0.20 -6.18
CA HIS A 585 18.27 -0.08 -7.55
C HIS A 585 19.36 -0.43 -8.57
N ILE A 586 18.94 -0.89 -9.76
CA ILE A 586 19.85 -1.17 -10.87
C ILE A 586 19.87 0.09 -11.75
N LEU A 587 21.02 0.73 -11.89
CA LEU A 587 21.17 1.82 -12.85
C LEU A 587 21.75 1.26 -14.15
N ARG A 588 21.15 1.64 -15.27
CA ARG A 588 21.74 1.45 -16.59
C ARG A 588 22.39 2.76 -17.00
N ALA A 589 23.71 2.77 -17.09
CA ALA A 589 24.45 3.86 -17.71
C ALA A 589 24.78 3.47 -19.15
N SER A 590 24.33 4.30 -20.09
CA SER A 590 24.76 4.18 -21.49
C SER A 590 25.82 5.25 -21.75
N PHE A 591 27.02 4.82 -22.12
CA PHE A 591 28.02 5.72 -22.66
C PHE A 591 27.87 5.68 -24.18
N ASN A 592 27.54 6.83 -24.80
CA ASN A 592 27.62 6.99 -26.25
C ASN A 592 29.09 6.91 -26.67
N ASN A 593 29.67 5.71 -26.67
CA ASN A 593 31.02 5.46 -27.14
C ASN A 593 30.96 5.29 -28.65
N GLY A 594 30.71 6.41 -29.34
CA GLY A 594 30.80 6.50 -30.79
C GLY A 594 32.25 6.34 -31.24
N GLN A 595 32.70 5.10 -31.38
CA GLN A 595 33.76 4.77 -32.34
C GLN A 595 33.23 3.76 -33.34
N THR A 596 32.66 4.30 -34.41
CA THR A 596 32.57 3.63 -35.71
C THR A 596 33.05 4.65 -36.74
N ASP A 597 33.86 4.21 -37.70
CA ASP A 597 34.36 5.06 -38.78
C ASP A 597 33.20 5.51 -39.68
N MET A 598 32.50 6.57 -39.26
CA MET A 598 31.35 7.15 -39.95
C MET A 598 31.78 8.04 -41.13
N LYS A 599 33.09 8.19 -41.35
CA LYS A 599 33.67 8.98 -42.45
C LYS A 599 33.15 8.51 -43.80
N ARG A 600 32.96 7.20 -44.00
CA ARG A 600 32.38 6.62 -45.23
C ARG A 600 30.98 7.16 -45.55
N TRP A 601 30.19 7.45 -44.51
CA TRP A 601 28.82 7.97 -44.67
C TRP A 601 28.84 9.46 -44.95
N VAL A 602 29.74 10.20 -44.29
CA VAL A 602 29.99 11.62 -44.60
C VAL A 602 30.43 11.76 -46.06
N ASP A 603 31.36 10.92 -46.53
CA ASP A 603 31.81 10.90 -47.93
C ASP A 603 30.68 10.52 -48.89
N SER A 604 29.79 9.61 -48.47
CA SER A 604 28.60 9.27 -49.25
C SER A 604 27.64 10.45 -49.38
N LEU A 605 27.36 11.17 -48.28
CA LEU A 605 26.52 12.37 -48.28
C LEU A 605 27.15 13.49 -49.11
N ARG A 606 28.47 13.71 -48.98
CA ARG A 606 29.23 14.70 -49.76
C ARG A 606 29.14 14.48 -51.27
N LYS A 607 29.11 13.23 -51.71
CA LYS A 607 28.99 12.86 -53.13
C LYS A 607 27.54 12.89 -53.65
N SER A 608 26.55 13.08 -52.78
CA SER A 608 25.14 13.01 -53.15
C SER A 608 24.55 14.40 -53.25
N ASN A 609 23.83 14.67 -54.35
CA ASN A 609 23.23 15.97 -54.59
C ASN A 609 21.74 15.98 -54.30
N LYS A 610 21.10 14.82 -54.10
CA LYS A 610 19.68 14.71 -53.78
C LYS A 610 19.48 13.84 -52.54
N ILE A 611 19.34 14.44 -51.38
CA ILE A 611 19.11 13.72 -50.12
C ILE A 611 17.67 13.97 -49.65
N LEU A 612 16.88 12.91 -49.51
CA LEU A 612 15.52 13.01 -49.00
C LEU A 612 15.48 12.46 -47.58
N ILE A 613 15.05 13.27 -46.62
CA ILE A 613 14.81 12.82 -45.25
C ILE A 613 13.31 12.64 -45.08
N VAL A 614 12.89 11.44 -44.72
CA VAL A 614 11.52 11.14 -44.33
C VAL A 614 11.49 11.08 -42.81
N TYR A 615 10.85 12.09 -42.22
CA TYR A 615 10.63 12.14 -40.77
C TYR A 615 9.22 11.61 -40.50
N GLY A 616 9.16 10.44 -39.86
CA GLY A 616 7.92 9.74 -39.52
C GLY A 616 7.31 10.24 -38.21
N GLN A 617 6.36 9.46 -37.69
CA GLN A 617 5.77 9.72 -36.38
C GLN A 617 6.68 9.18 -35.28
N ASN A 618 7.47 10.05 -34.66
CA ASN A 618 7.97 9.83 -33.30
C ASN A 618 7.41 10.97 -32.44
N VAL A 619 7.31 10.74 -31.12
CA VAL A 619 6.74 11.73 -30.19
C VAL A 619 7.35 13.13 -30.42
N MET A 620 6.55 14.17 -30.15
CA MET A 620 6.87 15.57 -30.43
C MET A 620 8.36 15.90 -30.26
N PRO A 621 9.08 16.23 -31.35
CA PRO A 621 10.51 16.50 -31.27
C PRO A 621 10.73 17.73 -30.39
N ASP A 622 11.73 17.67 -29.52
CA ASP A 622 12.11 18.83 -28.74
C ASP A 622 12.89 19.86 -29.59
N GLU A 623 13.13 21.05 -29.04
CA GLU A 623 13.82 22.12 -29.77
C GLU A 623 15.25 21.76 -30.17
N ARG A 624 15.95 20.91 -29.41
CA ARG A 624 17.29 20.45 -29.78
C ARG A 624 17.21 19.54 -31.01
N GLN A 625 16.30 18.57 -31.00
CA GLN A 625 16.07 17.66 -32.11
C GLN A 625 15.68 18.42 -33.39
N LYS A 626 14.76 19.39 -33.28
CA LYS A 626 14.38 20.28 -34.39
C LYS A 626 15.57 21.07 -34.93
N ASN A 627 16.38 21.66 -34.05
CA ASN A 627 17.56 22.43 -34.47
C ASN A 627 18.61 21.55 -35.14
N ASN A 628 18.87 20.36 -34.62
CA ASN A 628 19.89 19.45 -35.15
C ASN A 628 19.53 18.97 -36.56
N ILE A 629 18.27 18.61 -36.82
CA ILE A 629 17.86 18.22 -38.18
C ILE A 629 17.89 19.42 -39.17
N GLN A 630 17.50 20.63 -38.74
CA GLN A 630 17.61 21.81 -39.60
C GLN A 630 19.07 22.19 -39.87
N LYS A 631 19.96 22.03 -38.87
CA LYS A 631 21.40 22.24 -39.01
C LYS A 631 22.00 21.23 -39.98
N PHE A 632 21.67 19.95 -39.86
CA PHE A 632 22.03 18.92 -40.84
C PHE A 632 21.56 19.31 -42.24
N ALA A 633 20.32 19.77 -42.36
CA ALA A 633 19.75 20.18 -43.63
C ALA A 633 20.38 21.43 -44.24
N SER A 634 20.95 22.31 -43.43
CA SER A 634 21.71 23.47 -43.93
C SER A 634 23.07 23.08 -44.53
N LYS A 635 23.63 21.92 -44.14
CA LYS A 635 24.93 21.42 -44.58
C LYS A 635 24.83 20.54 -45.82
N TYR A 636 23.88 19.60 -45.84
CA TYR A 636 23.72 18.66 -46.94
C TYR A 636 22.56 19.09 -47.85
N ASN A 637 22.66 18.86 -49.17
CA ASN A 637 21.60 19.23 -50.12
C ASN A 637 20.37 18.33 -49.96
N CYS A 638 19.54 18.63 -48.97
CA CYS A 638 18.42 17.79 -48.60
C CYS A 638 17.08 18.53 -48.54
N VAL A 639 16.02 17.72 -48.61
CA VAL A 639 14.65 18.10 -48.31
C VAL A 639 14.12 17.18 -47.20
N ILE A 640 13.41 17.75 -46.24
CA ILE A 640 12.76 17.01 -45.16
C ILE A 640 11.28 16.89 -45.53
N VAL A 641 10.79 15.67 -45.65
CA VAL A 641 9.38 15.37 -45.91
C VAL A 641 8.75 14.85 -44.62
N THR A 642 7.64 15.49 -44.25
CA THR A 642 6.88 15.23 -43.01
C THR A 642 5.42 14.88 -43.31
N ASP A 643 4.69 14.53 -42.26
CA ASP A 643 3.22 14.48 -42.17
C ASP A 643 2.81 15.33 -40.95
N PRO A 644 1.54 15.75 -40.80
CA PRO A 644 1.09 16.54 -39.64
C PRO A 644 1.48 15.92 -38.30
N ILE A 645 1.36 14.59 -38.19
CA ILE A 645 1.65 13.82 -36.97
C ILE A 645 3.15 13.73 -36.61
N SER A 646 4.04 14.26 -37.47
CA SER A 646 5.48 14.35 -37.14
C SER A 646 5.79 15.51 -36.20
N ASN A 647 4.92 16.53 -36.14
CA ASN A 647 5.13 17.78 -35.39
C ASN A 647 6.47 18.48 -35.68
N LEU A 648 7.09 18.18 -36.83
CA LEU A 648 8.33 18.79 -37.26
C LEU A 648 8.05 19.86 -38.30
N HIS A 649 8.43 21.09 -37.97
CA HIS A 649 8.30 22.27 -38.82
C HIS A 649 9.67 22.96 -38.94
N GLY A 650 9.90 23.65 -40.05
CA GLY A 650 11.16 24.36 -40.27
C GLY A 650 11.42 24.67 -41.74
N LYS A 651 12.52 25.38 -42.00
CA LYS A 651 12.88 25.90 -43.33
C LYS A 651 12.92 24.78 -44.39
N TYR A 652 13.60 23.68 -44.12
CA TYR A 652 13.81 22.61 -45.09
C TYR A 652 12.68 21.57 -45.13
N THR A 653 11.58 21.82 -44.42
CA THR A 653 10.50 20.86 -44.19
C THR A 653 9.30 21.12 -45.09
N LEU A 654 8.76 20.05 -45.69
CA LEU A 654 7.60 20.10 -46.58
C LEU A 654 6.60 18.98 -46.25
N MET A 655 5.31 19.25 -46.47
CA MET A 655 4.22 18.27 -46.49
C MET A 655 3.76 18.03 -47.93
N PRO A 656 4.38 17.10 -48.67
CA PRO A 656 4.22 16.97 -50.12
C PRO A 656 3.04 16.11 -50.56
N HIS A 657 2.09 15.78 -49.68
CA HIS A 657 1.05 14.78 -49.98
C HIS A 657 0.26 15.11 -51.26
N ASN A 658 -0.27 16.33 -51.37
CA ASN A 658 -1.03 16.78 -52.54
C ASN A 658 -0.20 16.76 -53.83
N MET A 659 1.05 17.22 -53.75
CA MET A 659 2.01 17.20 -54.85
C MET A 659 2.27 15.77 -55.32
N LEU A 660 2.64 14.86 -54.41
CA LEU A 660 2.97 13.48 -54.74
C LEU A 660 1.79 12.69 -55.31
N GLN A 661 0.57 13.00 -54.87
CA GLN A 661 -0.66 12.46 -55.46
C GLN A 661 -0.87 12.94 -56.91
N SER A 662 -0.46 14.17 -57.22
CA SER A 662 -0.77 14.83 -58.49
C SER A 662 0.29 14.61 -59.58
N ILE A 663 1.56 14.47 -59.21
CA ILE A 663 2.65 14.29 -60.18
C ILE A 663 2.72 12.85 -60.72
N SER A 664 3.23 12.67 -61.95
CA SER A 664 3.47 11.36 -62.54
C SER A 664 4.66 10.63 -61.90
N GLN A 665 4.81 9.32 -62.15
CA GLN A 665 6.00 8.59 -61.72
C GLN A 665 7.26 9.11 -62.43
N ASP A 666 7.16 9.46 -63.73
CA ASP A 666 8.29 9.99 -64.50
C ASP A 666 8.78 11.33 -63.96
N THR A 667 7.86 12.21 -63.55
CA THR A 667 8.20 13.48 -62.90
C THR A 667 8.98 13.23 -61.62
N PHE A 668 8.50 12.30 -60.79
CA PHE A 668 9.22 11.92 -59.57
C PHE A 668 10.62 11.35 -59.90
N ASN A 669 10.71 10.40 -60.82
CA ASN A 669 11.98 9.73 -61.18
C ASN A 669 13.02 10.72 -61.69
N ASN A 670 12.63 11.64 -62.58
CA ASN A 670 13.56 12.54 -63.25
C ASN A 670 13.93 13.76 -62.38
N GLU A 671 12.96 14.31 -61.64
CA GLU A 671 13.14 15.60 -60.95
C GLU A 671 13.37 15.45 -59.45
N LEU A 672 12.68 14.52 -58.78
CA LEU A 672 12.55 14.49 -57.32
C LEU A 672 13.19 13.28 -56.63
N SER A 673 13.49 12.22 -57.38
CA SER A 673 14.07 10.99 -56.84
C SER A 673 15.40 11.27 -56.15
N PRO A 674 15.59 10.79 -54.91
CA PRO A 674 16.83 11.01 -54.17
C PRO A 674 17.93 10.00 -54.52
N ASP A 675 19.18 10.40 -54.36
CA ASP A 675 20.34 9.50 -54.36
C ASP A 675 20.40 8.72 -53.02
N ILE A 676 20.04 9.40 -51.92
CA ILE A 676 19.97 8.85 -50.57
C ILE A 676 18.61 9.22 -49.96
N LEU A 677 17.89 8.19 -49.49
CA LEU A 677 16.71 8.33 -48.66
C LEU A 677 17.10 8.04 -47.21
N ILE A 678 16.85 8.95 -46.27
CA ILE A 678 17.07 8.74 -44.85
C ILE A 678 15.71 8.68 -44.16
N THR A 679 15.41 7.59 -43.45
CA THR A 679 14.20 7.52 -42.61
C THR A 679 14.58 7.60 -41.14
N VAL A 680 13.92 8.50 -40.44
CA VAL A 680 14.00 8.63 -38.98
C VAL A 680 12.58 8.71 -38.42
N GLY A 681 12.40 8.29 -37.18
CA GLY A 681 11.09 8.27 -36.55
C GLY A 681 10.32 6.97 -36.77
N GLY A 682 9.03 6.99 -36.41
CA GLY A 682 8.14 5.85 -36.57
C GLY A 682 7.59 5.68 -37.98
N LYS A 683 6.55 4.87 -38.07
CA LYS A 683 6.02 4.33 -39.33
C LYS A 683 5.31 5.39 -40.19
N ARG A 684 5.41 5.23 -41.52
CA ARG A 684 4.54 5.90 -42.51
C ARG A 684 3.52 4.94 -43.11
N LEU A 685 2.44 5.47 -43.67
CA LEU A 685 1.41 4.67 -44.33
C LEU A 685 1.95 3.94 -45.57
N MET A 686 1.63 2.64 -45.68
CA MET A 686 1.98 1.85 -46.87
C MET A 686 1.38 2.44 -48.15
N ASN A 687 0.15 2.97 -48.05
CA ASN A 687 -0.55 3.60 -49.17
C ASN A 687 -0.21 5.09 -49.35
N ASP A 688 0.84 5.58 -48.69
CA ASP A 688 1.32 6.93 -48.93
C ASP A 688 1.87 7.05 -50.37
N PRO A 689 1.56 8.15 -51.10
CA PRO A 689 2.09 8.37 -52.43
C PRO A 689 3.62 8.25 -52.49
N LEU A 690 4.36 8.75 -51.49
CA LEU A 690 5.82 8.65 -51.46
C LEU A 690 6.30 7.20 -51.46
N THR A 691 5.61 6.33 -50.70
CA THR A 691 5.90 4.89 -50.64
C THR A 691 5.86 4.26 -52.02
N PHE A 692 4.79 4.51 -52.78
CA PHE A 692 4.68 4.02 -54.15
C PHE A 692 5.73 4.66 -55.07
N LYS A 693 5.95 5.98 -54.96
CA LYS A 693 6.94 6.68 -55.79
C LYS A 693 8.35 6.14 -55.60
N VAL A 694 8.77 5.85 -54.37
CA VAL A 694 10.10 5.30 -54.08
C VAL A 694 10.20 3.83 -54.50
N ARG A 695 9.20 2.99 -54.19
CA ARG A 695 9.20 1.56 -54.56
C ARG A 695 9.23 1.36 -56.08
N SER A 696 8.50 2.20 -56.82
CA SER A 696 8.47 2.23 -58.29
C SER A 696 9.54 3.14 -58.90
N GLY A 697 10.37 3.75 -58.06
CA GLY A 697 11.43 4.66 -58.48
C GLY A 697 12.72 3.92 -58.86
N PRO A 698 13.77 4.68 -59.23
CA PRO A 698 15.07 4.13 -59.60
C PRO A 698 15.61 3.11 -58.60
N GLY A 699 16.23 2.03 -59.11
CA GLY A 699 16.78 0.96 -58.28
C GLY A 699 18.05 1.34 -57.51
N ASN A 700 18.67 2.48 -57.86
CA ASN A 700 19.88 2.99 -57.23
C ASN A 700 19.62 3.89 -56.01
N ILE A 701 18.36 4.10 -55.60
CA ILE A 701 18.03 4.82 -54.37
C ILE A 701 18.62 4.04 -53.19
N ARG A 702 19.52 4.67 -52.44
CA ARG A 702 20.10 4.09 -51.22
C ARG A 702 19.29 4.54 -50.02
N HIS A 703 18.53 3.63 -49.40
CA HIS A 703 17.79 3.96 -48.18
C HIS A 703 18.61 3.63 -46.93
N TRP A 704 18.75 4.62 -46.04
CA TRP A 704 19.35 4.52 -44.73
C TRP A 704 18.27 4.67 -43.67
N GLN A 705 18.19 3.70 -42.76
CA GLN A 705 17.33 3.77 -41.59
C GLN A 705 18.17 4.17 -40.38
N VAL A 706 17.82 5.28 -39.71
CA VAL A 706 18.42 5.64 -38.42
C VAL A 706 17.42 5.26 -37.34
N THR A 707 17.81 4.33 -36.46
CA THR A 707 16.94 3.80 -35.42
C THR A 707 17.74 3.38 -34.19
N PRO A 708 17.29 3.66 -32.97
CA PRO A 708 18.00 3.22 -31.76
C PRO A 708 18.05 1.69 -31.58
N ASP A 709 17.06 0.97 -32.10
CA ASP A 709 16.89 -0.49 -31.88
C ASP A 709 17.69 -1.38 -32.85
N GLY A 710 18.32 -0.79 -33.87
CA GLY A 710 19.02 -1.52 -34.93
C GLY A 710 18.15 -2.46 -35.78
N LYS A 711 16.82 -2.48 -35.60
CA LYS A 711 15.94 -3.43 -36.30
C LYS A 711 15.79 -3.06 -37.78
N ILE A 712 16.05 -4.04 -38.65
CA ILE A 712 15.90 -3.92 -40.11
C ILE A 712 14.42 -3.75 -40.47
N LYS A 713 14.06 -2.59 -41.04
CA LYS A 713 12.71 -2.28 -41.52
C LYS A 713 12.78 -1.75 -42.97
N ASP A 714 12.74 -2.66 -43.95
CA ASP A 714 12.82 -2.29 -45.38
C ASP A 714 11.45 -1.90 -45.95
N PHE A 715 10.91 -0.79 -45.44
CA PHE A 715 9.59 -0.31 -45.84
C PHE A 715 9.52 0.13 -47.31
N TYR A 716 10.62 0.62 -47.88
CA TYR A 716 10.67 1.15 -49.24
C TYR A 716 11.22 0.18 -50.29
N PHE A 717 11.61 -1.04 -49.91
CA PHE A 717 12.31 -2.02 -50.76
C PHE A 717 13.60 -1.45 -51.37
N ARG A 718 14.30 -0.64 -50.58
CA ARG A 718 15.50 0.11 -50.96
C ARG A 718 16.53 0.16 -49.83
N LEU A 719 16.26 -0.46 -48.68
CA LEU A 719 17.13 -0.38 -47.51
C LEU A 719 18.51 -0.95 -47.84
N THR A 720 19.52 -0.12 -47.68
CA THR A 720 20.93 -0.45 -47.88
C THR A 720 21.72 -0.41 -46.58
N SER A 721 21.21 0.25 -45.55
CA SER A 721 21.97 0.54 -44.34
C SER A 721 21.06 0.80 -43.15
N VAL A 722 21.37 0.19 -42.01
CA VAL A 722 20.80 0.53 -40.72
C VAL A 722 21.89 1.19 -39.88
N ILE A 723 21.59 2.37 -39.35
CA ILE A 723 22.47 3.16 -38.51
C ILE A 723 21.86 3.14 -37.11
N GLU A 724 22.45 2.33 -36.22
CA GLU A 724 22.01 2.21 -34.84
C GLU A 724 22.41 3.45 -34.05
N SER A 725 21.49 4.39 -33.93
CA SER A 725 21.70 5.71 -33.33
C SER A 725 20.36 6.34 -32.99
N THR A 726 20.36 7.22 -31.98
CA THR A 726 19.27 8.20 -31.86
C THR A 726 19.35 9.19 -33.01
N GLU A 727 18.19 9.71 -33.43
CA GLU A 727 18.09 10.72 -34.48
C GLU A 727 18.83 12.01 -34.11
N ASP A 728 18.78 12.39 -32.83
CA ASP A 728 19.42 13.59 -32.31
C ASP A 728 20.95 13.52 -32.48
N TYR A 729 21.55 12.41 -32.01
CA TYR A 729 22.99 12.17 -32.14
C TYR A 729 23.42 12.06 -33.59
N PHE A 730 22.63 11.38 -34.43
CA PHE A 730 22.92 11.27 -35.86
C PHE A 730 22.98 12.64 -36.52
N PHE A 731 21.95 13.47 -36.38
CA PHE A 731 21.93 14.77 -37.05
C PHE A 731 22.99 15.73 -36.50
N GLU A 732 23.21 15.76 -35.19
CA GLU A 732 24.25 16.57 -34.54
C GLU A 732 25.64 16.19 -35.06
N TRP A 733 26.00 14.90 -34.95
CA TRP A 733 27.32 14.41 -35.32
C TRP A 733 27.63 14.65 -36.80
N PHE A 734 26.69 14.35 -37.70
CA PHE A 734 26.91 14.53 -39.14
C PHE A 734 26.94 16.00 -39.56
N ALA A 735 26.20 16.88 -38.88
CA ALA A 735 26.27 18.31 -39.13
C ALA A 735 27.63 18.90 -38.70
N ASP A 736 28.16 18.45 -37.56
CA ASP A 736 29.46 18.89 -37.04
C ASP A 736 30.64 18.36 -37.85
N ASN A 737 30.50 17.18 -38.45
CA ASN A 737 31.54 16.55 -39.27
C ASN A 737 31.37 16.79 -40.78
N ALA A 738 30.47 17.68 -41.20
CA ALA A 738 30.27 18.00 -42.61
C ALA A 738 31.51 18.66 -43.25
N GLY A 739 32.34 19.35 -42.47
CA GLY A 739 33.40 20.23 -42.98
C GLY A 739 32.80 21.42 -43.74
N ASP A 740 33.34 21.72 -44.93
CA ASP A 740 32.94 22.88 -45.74
C ASP A 740 31.72 22.65 -46.65
N ILE A 741 31.00 21.53 -46.49
CA ILE A 741 29.81 21.25 -47.30
C ILE A 741 28.70 22.24 -46.92
N VAL A 742 28.02 22.78 -47.93
CA VAL A 742 26.87 23.68 -47.77
C VAL A 742 25.75 23.24 -48.70
N ASN A 743 24.50 23.28 -48.21
CA ASN A 743 23.32 23.05 -49.02
C ASN A 743 23.14 24.21 -50.03
N ASN A 744 23.25 23.93 -51.33
CA ASN A 744 23.08 24.92 -52.39
C ASN A 744 21.60 25.27 -52.69
N GLY A 745 20.65 24.61 -52.02
CA GLY A 745 19.21 24.86 -52.11
C GLY A 745 18.53 24.24 -53.34
N VAL A 746 19.27 23.79 -54.36
CA VAL A 746 18.69 23.41 -55.66
C VAL A 746 17.69 22.27 -55.55
N PHE A 747 17.95 21.27 -54.72
CA PHE A 747 17.03 20.13 -54.56
C PHE A 747 15.79 20.51 -53.75
N TYR A 748 15.99 21.24 -52.65
CA TYR A 748 14.91 21.76 -51.81
C TYR A 748 13.98 22.69 -52.60
N GLU A 749 14.53 23.62 -53.38
CA GLU A 749 13.77 24.59 -54.18
C GLU A 749 12.89 23.91 -55.24
N LYS A 750 13.36 22.81 -55.85
CA LYS A 750 12.54 22.02 -56.78
C LYS A 750 11.33 21.38 -56.07
N TRP A 751 11.56 20.76 -54.91
CA TRP A 751 10.48 20.21 -54.10
C TRP A 751 9.52 21.31 -53.61
N ARG A 752 10.04 22.45 -53.13
CA ARG A 752 9.22 23.57 -52.63
C ARG A 752 8.33 24.15 -53.73
N ALA A 753 8.91 24.47 -54.90
CA ALA A 753 8.17 25.07 -56.01
C ALA A 753 7.03 24.16 -56.52
N LEU A 754 7.27 22.85 -56.61
CA LEU A 754 6.20 21.90 -56.95
C LEU A 754 5.19 21.78 -55.81
N ASN A 755 5.63 21.74 -54.55
CA ASN A 755 4.71 21.66 -53.42
C ASN A 755 3.76 22.87 -53.34
N GLU A 756 4.27 24.08 -53.58
CA GLU A 756 3.48 25.31 -53.64
C GLU A 756 2.49 25.31 -54.81
N LYS A 757 2.89 24.73 -55.96
CA LYS A 757 2.01 24.57 -57.13
C LYS A 757 0.79 23.68 -56.84
N TYR A 758 0.93 22.69 -55.96
CA TYR A 758 -0.14 21.75 -55.59
C TYR A 758 -0.62 22.00 -54.14
N SER A 759 -1.05 23.24 -53.88
CA SER A 759 -1.59 23.65 -52.58
C SER A 759 -2.88 22.91 -52.19
N SER A 760 -3.37 23.15 -50.97
CA SER A 760 -4.63 22.59 -50.50
C SER A 760 -5.78 22.87 -51.47
N PRO A 761 -6.59 21.86 -51.84
CA PRO A 761 -7.69 22.04 -52.78
C PRO A 761 -8.86 22.81 -52.13
N GLU A 762 -9.59 23.57 -52.95
CA GLU A 762 -10.88 24.13 -52.55
C GLU A 762 -11.95 23.02 -52.61
N ILE A 763 -12.69 22.85 -51.52
CA ILE A 763 -13.76 21.85 -51.41
C ILE A 763 -15.09 22.59 -51.31
N THR A 764 -16.03 22.27 -52.20
CA THR A 764 -17.33 22.96 -52.31
C THR A 764 -18.52 22.10 -51.88
N ARG A 765 -18.49 20.80 -52.21
CA ARG A 765 -19.52 19.82 -51.84
C ARG A 765 -19.44 19.49 -50.35
N PHE A 766 -20.55 19.59 -49.64
CA PHE A 766 -20.64 19.24 -48.22
C PHE A 766 -20.54 17.71 -48.03
N ASN A 767 -19.39 17.25 -47.52
CA ASN A 767 -19.06 15.87 -47.19
C ASN A 767 -17.96 15.84 -46.10
N SER A 768 -17.43 14.66 -45.75
CA SER A 768 -16.34 14.52 -44.77
C SER A 768 -15.14 15.42 -45.05
N LEU A 769 -14.73 15.51 -46.32
CA LEU A 769 -13.59 16.30 -46.75
C LEU A 769 -13.85 17.81 -46.62
N TYR A 770 -15.09 18.25 -46.85
CA TYR A 770 -15.49 19.64 -46.62
C TYR A 770 -15.37 20.03 -45.16
N ILE A 771 -15.89 19.18 -44.27
CA ILE A 771 -15.85 19.40 -42.81
C ILE A 771 -14.39 19.59 -42.38
N GLN A 772 -13.51 18.66 -42.75
CA GLN A 772 -12.08 18.75 -42.44
C GLN A 772 -11.40 19.97 -43.08
N SER A 773 -11.76 20.34 -44.31
CA SER A 773 -11.20 21.51 -45.00
C SER A 773 -11.46 22.84 -44.28
N LYS A 774 -12.56 22.92 -43.52
CA LYS A 774 -12.91 24.10 -42.71
C LYS A 774 -12.38 24.01 -41.29
N PHE A 775 -12.41 22.81 -40.70
CA PHE A 775 -11.97 22.59 -39.32
C PHE A 775 -10.45 22.71 -39.18
N LEU A 776 -9.68 21.93 -39.95
CA LEU A 776 -8.24 21.78 -39.73
C LEU A 776 -7.44 23.09 -39.83
N PRO A 777 -7.66 23.97 -40.84
CA PRO A 777 -6.95 25.24 -40.91
C PRO A 777 -7.43 26.27 -39.88
N ALA A 778 -8.58 26.04 -39.24
CA ALA A 778 -9.20 26.96 -38.29
C ALA A 778 -8.94 26.60 -36.82
N ILE A 779 -8.24 25.49 -36.56
CA ILE A 779 -7.82 25.12 -35.20
C ILE A 779 -6.94 26.25 -34.64
N PRO A 780 -7.24 26.78 -33.43
CA PRO A 780 -6.40 27.80 -32.82
C PRO A 780 -4.97 27.30 -32.58
N GLY A 781 -3.97 28.15 -32.85
CA GLY A 781 -2.57 27.86 -32.52
C GLY A 781 -2.37 27.51 -31.04
N GLY A 782 -1.37 26.67 -30.75
CA GLY A 782 -1.07 26.18 -29.41
C GLY A 782 -2.04 25.11 -28.89
N SER A 783 -2.90 24.55 -29.74
CA SER A 783 -3.85 23.48 -29.40
C SER A 783 -3.23 22.09 -29.55
N ILE A 784 -3.96 21.07 -29.08
CA ILE A 784 -3.71 19.66 -29.39
C ILE A 784 -4.80 19.15 -30.34
N LEU A 785 -4.41 18.37 -31.34
CA LEU A 785 -5.29 17.64 -32.24
C LEU A 785 -4.95 16.16 -32.21
N HIS A 786 -5.87 15.32 -31.74
CA HIS A 786 -5.82 13.88 -31.93
C HIS A 786 -6.70 13.50 -33.12
N LEU A 787 -6.18 12.65 -34.01
CA LEU A 787 -6.87 12.18 -35.19
C LEU A 787 -7.28 10.71 -35.01
N GLY A 788 -8.51 10.39 -35.40
CA GLY A 788 -8.86 9.03 -35.77
C GLY A 788 -8.05 8.56 -36.99
N VAL A 789 -7.94 7.26 -37.16
CA VAL A 789 -7.29 6.67 -38.32
C VAL A 789 -8.17 6.76 -39.57
N GLY A 790 -7.68 6.26 -40.71
CA GLY A 790 -8.46 6.21 -41.94
C GLY A 790 -8.67 7.59 -42.56
N GLN A 791 -9.92 7.94 -42.87
CA GLN A 791 -10.26 9.18 -43.59
C GLN A 791 -9.80 10.43 -42.85
N SER A 792 -9.95 10.48 -41.51
CA SER A 792 -9.50 11.60 -40.68
C SER A 792 -8.00 11.88 -40.86
N PHE A 793 -7.15 10.86 -40.73
CA PHE A 793 -5.70 11.04 -40.95
C PHE A 793 -5.33 11.28 -42.42
N ILE A 794 -5.92 10.53 -43.36
CA ILE A 794 -5.59 10.63 -44.78
C ILE A 794 -5.90 12.03 -45.32
N GLU A 795 -7.09 12.54 -45.03
CA GLU A 795 -7.55 13.85 -45.49
C GLU A 795 -6.82 15.00 -44.76
N CYS A 796 -6.43 14.81 -43.50
CA CYS A 796 -5.65 15.79 -42.75
C CYS A 796 -4.37 16.25 -43.46
N ARG A 797 -3.71 15.35 -44.21
CA ARG A 797 -2.48 15.65 -44.96
C ARG A 797 -2.69 16.60 -46.14
N ARG A 798 -3.94 16.87 -46.52
CA ARG A 798 -4.28 17.76 -47.64
C ARG A 798 -4.35 19.23 -47.24
N PHE A 799 -4.48 19.51 -45.94
CA PHE A 799 -4.73 20.84 -45.41
C PHE A 799 -3.58 21.30 -44.53
N LYS A 800 -3.24 22.58 -44.63
CA LYS A 800 -2.27 23.20 -43.73
C LYS A 800 -2.93 23.41 -42.37
N ILE A 801 -2.24 23.00 -41.32
CA ILE A 801 -2.57 23.26 -39.92
C ILE A 801 -1.52 24.24 -39.39
N ASP A 802 -1.88 25.07 -38.42
CA ASP A 802 -0.92 25.96 -37.75
C ASP A 802 0.23 25.12 -37.12
N ASP A 803 1.47 25.55 -37.36
CA ASP A 803 2.68 24.81 -36.96
C ASP A 803 2.84 24.66 -35.43
N SER A 804 2.07 25.42 -34.63
CA SER A 804 2.05 25.32 -33.17
C SER A 804 1.00 24.34 -32.63
N VAL A 805 0.17 23.76 -33.48
CA VAL A 805 -0.80 22.71 -33.09
C VAL A 805 -0.09 21.36 -33.03
N GLU A 806 -0.19 20.69 -31.89
CA GLU A 806 0.38 19.35 -31.71
C GLU A 806 -0.58 18.29 -32.25
N VAL A 807 -0.17 17.55 -33.28
CA VAL A 807 -1.00 16.57 -33.98
C VAL A 807 -0.58 15.14 -33.62
N TYR A 808 -1.54 14.31 -33.24
CA TYR A 808 -1.34 12.92 -32.82
C TYR A 808 -2.31 11.98 -33.55
N CYS A 809 -1.91 10.71 -33.72
CA CYS A 809 -2.76 9.65 -34.28
C CYS A 809 -2.18 8.27 -33.91
N ASN A 810 -3.02 7.26 -33.74
CA ASN A 810 -2.59 5.89 -33.44
C ASN A 810 -2.26 5.13 -34.74
N MET A 811 -1.07 5.37 -35.32
CA MET A 811 -0.67 4.89 -36.66
C MET A 811 0.35 3.74 -36.68
N GLY A 812 0.66 3.12 -35.53
CA GLY A 812 1.50 1.93 -35.47
C GLY A 812 0.85 0.75 -36.20
N THR A 813 -0.38 0.43 -35.79
CA THR A 813 -1.22 -0.66 -36.30
C THR A 813 -2.36 -0.18 -37.19
N ASN A 814 -2.75 1.11 -37.09
CA ASN A 814 -3.88 1.72 -37.79
C ASN A 814 -5.26 1.19 -37.33
N GLY A 815 -5.40 0.85 -36.04
CA GLY A 815 -6.66 0.43 -35.44
C GLY A 815 -7.66 1.58 -35.22
N ILE A 816 -8.96 1.29 -35.31
CA ILE A 816 -10.05 2.25 -35.06
C ILE A 816 -10.49 2.29 -33.58
N ASP A 817 -9.92 1.43 -32.75
CA ASP A 817 -10.46 0.90 -31.50
C ASP A 817 -10.08 1.69 -30.23
N GLY A 818 -9.25 2.74 -30.35
CA GLY A 818 -8.68 3.40 -29.17
C GLY A 818 -8.32 4.87 -29.28
N CYS A 819 -8.63 5.54 -30.40
CA CYS A 819 -8.24 6.95 -30.59
C CYS A 819 -8.92 7.89 -29.60
N THR A 820 -10.19 7.64 -29.26
CA THR A 820 -10.94 8.44 -28.28
C THR A 820 -10.35 8.28 -26.88
N SER A 821 -10.04 7.06 -26.45
CA SER A 821 -9.37 6.76 -25.18
C SER A 821 -7.99 7.42 -25.08
N THR A 822 -7.22 7.36 -26.17
CA THR A 822 -5.89 8.00 -26.23
C THR A 822 -6.01 9.51 -26.08
N PHE A 823 -6.96 10.13 -26.78
CA PHE A 823 -7.27 11.55 -26.63
C PHE A 823 -7.67 11.92 -25.20
N MET A 824 -8.54 11.13 -24.56
CA MET A 824 -8.95 11.35 -23.17
C MET A 824 -7.74 11.28 -22.21
N GLY A 825 -6.81 10.36 -22.45
CA GLY A 825 -5.55 10.25 -21.68
C GLY A 825 -4.63 11.47 -21.86
N GLN A 826 -4.49 11.98 -23.08
CA GLN A 826 -3.74 13.23 -23.33
C GLN A 826 -4.35 14.40 -22.57
N CYS A 827 -5.68 14.56 -22.64
CA CYS A 827 -6.38 15.64 -21.96
C CYS A 827 -6.28 15.56 -20.43
N ALA A 828 -6.07 14.36 -19.87
CA ALA A 828 -5.90 14.17 -18.43
C ALA A 828 -4.72 14.97 -17.87
N VAL A 829 -3.67 15.15 -18.67
CA VAL A 829 -2.40 15.79 -18.27
C VAL A 829 -2.14 17.13 -18.97
N VAL A 830 -3.13 17.67 -19.68
CA VAL A 830 -3.06 18.96 -20.37
C VAL A 830 -4.16 19.89 -19.86
N ASP A 831 -3.76 21.03 -19.29
CA ASP A 831 -4.68 22.02 -18.73
C ASP A 831 -4.71 23.36 -19.51
N ASN A 832 -3.61 23.72 -20.17
CA ASN A 832 -3.42 25.07 -20.73
C ASN A 832 -3.61 25.16 -22.25
N LYS A 833 -4.20 24.15 -22.89
CA LYS A 833 -4.42 24.08 -24.34
C LYS A 833 -5.83 23.62 -24.64
N LEU A 834 -6.42 24.10 -25.74
CA LEU A 834 -7.59 23.44 -26.30
C LEU A 834 -7.18 22.07 -26.87
N CYS A 835 -7.98 21.06 -26.59
CA CYS A 835 -7.73 19.69 -27.03
C CYS A 835 -8.87 19.24 -27.93
N PHE A 836 -8.53 18.93 -29.19
CA PHE A 836 -9.46 18.50 -30.21
C PHE A 836 -9.26 17.03 -30.56
N LEU A 837 -10.36 16.29 -30.71
CA LEU A 837 -10.41 14.98 -31.35
C LEU A 837 -11.20 15.11 -32.65
N LEU A 838 -10.62 14.72 -33.79
CA LEU A 838 -11.32 14.54 -35.05
C LEU A 838 -11.45 13.05 -35.34
N VAL A 839 -12.67 12.53 -35.32
CA VAL A 839 -12.92 11.09 -35.40
C VAL A 839 -14.13 10.78 -36.31
N GLY A 840 -14.09 9.64 -37.00
CA GLY A 840 -15.24 9.13 -37.76
C GLY A 840 -16.22 8.35 -36.87
N ASP A 841 -17.48 8.27 -37.31
CA ASP A 841 -18.56 7.48 -36.68
C ASP A 841 -18.14 6.11 -36.16
N LEU A 842 -17.66 5.21 -37.03
CA LEU A 842 -17.35 3.84 -36.61
C LEU A 842 -16.20 3.77 -35.60
N SER A 843 -15.17 4.61 -35.74
CA SER A 843 -14.07 4.68 -34.76
C SER A 843 -14.56 5.20 -33.41
N PHE A 844 -15.44 6.21 -33.42
CA PHE A 844 -16.04 6.71 -32.18
C PHE A 844 -16.92 5.65 -31.54
N PHE A 845 -17.82 4.99 -32.29
CA PHE A 845 -18.70 3.97 -31.74
C PHE A 845 -17.95 2.74 -31.22
N TYR A 846 -16.81 2.39 -31.83
CA TYR A 846 -15.94 1.33 -31.32
C TYR A 846 -15.44 1.65 -29.90
N ASP A 847 -15.09 2.92 -29.66
CA ASP A 847 -14.45 3.41 -28.43
C ASP A 847 -15.33 4.41 -27.65
N MET A 848 -16.64 4.30 -27.79
CA MET A 848 -17.59 5.33 -27.30
C MET A 848 -17.63 5.39 -25.78
N ASN A 849 -17.38 4.29 -25.09
CA ASN A 849 -17.40 4.28 -23.63
C ASN A 849 -16.31 5.17 -23.04
N SER A 850 -15.19 5.36 -23.73
CA SER A 850 -14.04 6.15 -23.26
C SER A 850 -14.37 7.58 -22.80
N ILE A 851 -15.38 8.24 -23.37
CA ILE A 851 -15.77 9.61 -22.99
C ILE A 851 -16.48 9.69 -21.62
N TRP A 852 -16.80 8.56 -20.99
CA TRP A 852 -17.28 8.54 -19.61
C TRP A 852 -16.19 8.86 -18.58
N ASN A 853 -14.91 8.76 -18.97
CA ASN A 853 -13.76 8.86 -18.07
C ASN A 853 -13.62 10.31 -17.58
N LYS A 854 -13.38 10.49 -16.29
CA LYS A 854 -13.37 11.81 -15.61
C LYS A 854 -11.94 12.26 -15.25
N PRO A 855 -11.71 13.59 -15.08
CA PRO A 855 -12.65 14.71 -15.24
C PRO A 855 -12.87 15.12 -16.70
N LEU A 856 -14.07 15.62 -17.03
CA LEU A 856 -14.35 16.27 -18.31
C LEU A 856 -14.00 17.75 -18.21
N LYS A 857 -12.88 18.14 -18.81
CA LYS A 857 -12.38 19.52 -18.75
C LYS A 857 -12.98 20.37 -19.86
N LYS A 858 -13.19 21.66 -19.58
CA LYS A 858 -13.81 22.60 -20.53
C LYS A 858 -12.99 22.92 -21.76
N ASN A 859 -11.73 22.49 -21.82
CA ASN A 859 -10.86 22.60 -22.99
C ASN A 859 -11.00 21.41 -23.98
N MET A 860 -11.78 20.38 -23.63
CA MET A 860 -12.00 19.21 -24.49
C MET A 860 -13.05 19.49 -25.58
N ARG A 861 -12.72 19.10 -26.81
CA ARG A 861 -13.52 19.28 -28.02
C ARG A 861 -13.48 18.00 -28.84
N ILE A 862 -14.64 17.38 -29.09
CA ILE A 862 -14.72 16.19 -29.95
C ILE A 862 -15.55 16.53 -31.18
N LEU A 863 -14.97 16.43 -32.37
CA LEU A 863 -15.64 16.56 -33.65
C LEU A 863 -15.81 15.18 -34.26
N LEU A 864 -17.06 14.71 -34.25
CA LEU A 864 -17.48 13.47 -34.86
C LEU A 864 -17.97 13.74 -36.29
N VAL A 865 -17.27 13.19 -37.28
CA VAL A 865 -17.72 13.20 -38.68
C VAL A 865 -18.55 11.94 -38.91
N ASN A 866 -19.87 12.08 -38.82
CA ASN A 866 -20.81 11.00 -38.99
C ASN A 866 -21.25 10.94 -40.45
N ASN A 867 -20.59 10.08 -41.23
CA ASN A 867 -20.94 9.90 -42.64
C ASN A 867 -21.95 8.75 -42.85
N ASN A 868 -22.36 8.06 -41.78
CA ASN A 868 -23.23 6.88 -41.75
C ASN A 868 -22.52 5.55 -42.09
N GLY A 869 -21.22 5.41 -41.81
CA GLY A 869 -20.45 4.16 -42.00
C GLY A 869 -18.99 4.34 -42.46
N THR A 870 -18.44 3.34 -43.15
CA THR A 870 -17.03 3.33 -43.57
C THR A 870 -16.83 4.10 -44.87
N GLY A 871 -16.70 5.42 -44.78
CA GLY A 871 -16.47 6.31 -45.93
C GLY A 871 -15.37 5.84 -46.89
N LEU A 872 -14.23 5.36 -46.37
CA LEU A 872 -13.09 4.87 -47.17
C LEU A 872 -13.43 3.70 -48.10
N LEU A 873 -14.39 2.85 -47.70
CA LEU A 873 -14.71 1.61 -48.40
C LEU A 873 -16.06 1.65 -49.10
N ARG A 874 -16.78 2.78 -49.05
CA ARG A 874 -18.08 2.96 -49.74
C ARG A 874 -18.00 2.68 -51.23
N GLY A 875 -16.89 3.01 -51.88
CA GLY A 875 -16.70 2.79 -53.32
C GLY A 875 -16.75 1.32 -53.74
N HIS A 876 -16.63 0.36 -52.81
CA HIS A 876 -16.80 -1.07 -53.11
C HIS A 876 -18.26 -1.48 -53.28
N ASN A 877 -19.23 -0.65 -52.89
CA ASN A 877 -20.68 -0.93 -52.99
C ASN A 877 -21.11 -2.24 -52.30
N LEU A 878 -20.47 -2.61 -51.18
CA LEU A 878 -20.80 -3.79 -50.39
C LEU A 878 -21.24 -3.36 -48.98
N SER A 879 -22.45 -3.76 -48.57
CA SER A 879 -23.05 -3.33 -47.29
C SER A 879 -22.26 -3.79 -46.07
N ALA A 880 -21.76 -5.03 -46.06
CA ALA A 880 -20.94 -5.55 -44.97
C ALA A 880 -19.61 -4.81 -44.82
N VAL A 881 -19.04 -4.33 -45.93
CA VAL A 881 -17.76 -3.59 -45.95
C VAL A 881 -17.97 -2.13 -45.54
N SER A 882 -19.06 -1.52 -46.00
CA SER A 882 -19.40 -0.13 -45.68
C SER A 882 -20.02 0.03 -44.29
N SER A 883 -20.61 -1.02 -43.70
CA SER A 883 -21.22 -0.99 -42.35
C SER A 883 -22.15 0.22 -42.16
N VAL A 884 -23.05 0.43 -43.13
CA VAL A 884 -23.96 1.58 -43.14
C VAL A 884 -24.87 1.58 -41.93
N HIS A 885 -25.05 2.73 -41.27
CA HIS A 885 -25.92 2.90 -40.11
C HIS A 885 -26.59 4.27 -40.10
N ASN A 886 -27.62 4.46 -39.26
CA ASN A 886 -28.27 5.76 -39.05
C ASN A 886 -28.15 6.25 -37.59
N THR A 887 -27.15 5.76 -36.87
CA THR A 887 -26.96 6.01 -35.43
C THR A 887 -26.48 7.43 -35.15
N SER A 888 -27.02 8.06 -34.09
CA SER A 888 -26.55 9.33 -33.51
C SER A 888 -25.85 9.08 -32.16
N ALA A 889 -24.83 9.88 -31.85
CA ALA A 889 -24.11 9.83 -30.58
C ALA A 889 -24.81 10.59 -29.44
N GLU A 890 -25.83 11.41 -29.73
CA GLU A 890 -26.40 12.41 -28.81
C GLU A 890 -26.77 11.85 -27.43
N GLY A 891 -27.59 10.79 -27.39
CA GLY A 891 -28.13 10.26 -26.14
C GLY A 891 -27.03 9.80 -25.18
N TRP A 892 -26.04 9.07 -25.71
CA TRP A 892 -24.89 8.62 -24.94
C TRP A 892 -24.03 9.81 -24.48
N VAL A 893 -23.66 10.70 -25.41
CA VAL A 893 -22.78 11.84 -25.12
C VAL A 893 -23.37 12.72 -24.02
N ARG A 894 -24.65 13.09 -24.11
CA ARG A 894 -25.31 13.89 -23.07
C ARG A 894 -25.31 13.20 -21.72
N SER A 895 -25.54 11.87 -21.68
CA SER A 895 -25.53 11.10 -20.43
C SER A 895 -24.16 11.11 -19.72
N THR A 896 -23.07 11.28 -20.47
CA THR A 896 -21.72 11.38 -19.90
C THR A 896 -21.37 12.77 -19.36
N GLY A 897 -22.16 13.80 -19.68
CA GLY A 897 -21.97 15.17 -19.20
C GLY A 897 -21.24 16.12 -20.15
N PHE A 898 -21.01 15.72 -21.40
CA PHE A 898 -20.61 16.64 -22.47
C PHE A 898 -21.80 17.53 -22.87
N ASP A 899 -21.51 18.78 -23.23
CA ASP A 899 -22.45 19.56 -24.02
C ASP A 899 -22.41 19.03 -25.46
N TYR A 900 -23.60 18.82 -26.03
CA TYR A 900 -23.74 18.26 -27.38
C TYR A 900 -24.35 19.29 -28.33
N ILE A 901 -23.69 19.48 -29.47
CA ILE A 901 -24.16 20.21 -30.63
C ILE A 901 -24.10 19.31 -31.86
N SER A 902 -25.00 19.53 -32.82
CA SER A 902 -25.01 18.79 -34.09
C SER A 902 -25.18 19.71 -35.29
N ALA A 903 -24.83 19.26 -36.49
CA ALA A 903 -25.14 19.94 -37.75
C ALA A 903 -25.50 18.93 -38.84
N HIS A 904 -26.55 19.25 -39.60
CA HIS A 904 -27.03 18.43 -40.73
C HIS A 904 -26.84 19.12 -42.09
N THR A 905 -26.55 20.41 -42.07
CA THR A 905 -26.32 21.21 -43.28
C THR A 905 -24.98 21.94 -43.21
N LYS A 906 -24.53 22.40 -44.38
CA LYS A 906 -23.31 23.19 -44.51
C LYS A 906 -23.38 24.48 -43.68
N GLU A 907 -24.51 25.17 -43.72
CA GLU A 907 -24.73 26.45 -43.04
C GLU A 907 -24.73 26.27 -41.52
N GLU A 908 -25.41 25.23 -41.01
CA GLU A 908 -25.40 24.88 -39.59
C GLU A 908 -23.99 24.56 -39.09
N TYR A 909 -23.24 23.79 -39.89
CA TYR A 909 -21.87 23.41 -39.56
C TYR A 909 -20.97 24.64 -39.43
N GLU A 910 -20.96 25.51 -40.43
CA GLU A 910 -20.12 26.72 -40.44
C GLU A 910 -20.47 27.68 -39.30
N GLN A 911 -21.76 27.83 -38.98
CA GLN A 911 -22.20 28.67 -37.86
C GLN A 911 -21.70 28.12 -36.52
N LYS A 912 -21.88 26.82 -36.27
CA LYS A 912 -21.54 26.17 -35.00
C LYS A 912 -20.04 25.91 -34.83
N LEU A 913 -19.29 25.79 -35.93
CA LEU A 913 -17.84 25.61 -35.94
C LEU A 913 -17.12 26.76 -35.20
N LYS A 914 -17.59 28.00 -35.34
CA LYS A 914 -17.01 29.17 -34.64
C LYS A 914 -17.07 29.02 -33.11
N TYR A 915 -18.23 28.59 -32.60
CA TYR A 915 -18.40 28.31 -31.17
C TYR A 915 -17.53 27.13 -30.72
N PHE A 916 -17.48 26.05 -31.51
CA PHE A 916 -16.67 24.87 -31.22
C PHE A 916 -15.17 25.15 -31.09
N LEU A 917 -14.64 26.04 -31.94
CA LEU A 917 -13.22 26.43 -31.93
C LEU A 917 -12.89 27.49 -30.86
N SER A 918 -13.89 28.07 -30.20
CA SER A 918 -13.71 29.14 -29.22
C SER A 918 -13.38 28.62 -27.81
N ASN A 919 -12.95 29.56 -26.95
CA ASN A 919 -12.77 29.35 -25.51
C ASN A 919 -14.06 29.61 -24.70
N GLU A 920 -15.18 29.93 -25.36
CA GLU A 920 -16.46 30.24 -24.70
C GLU A 920 -17.13 29.05 -23.99
N PRO A 921 -17.06 27.80 -24.48
CA PRO A 921 -17.70 26.67 -23.81
C PRO A 921 -17.18 26.46 -22.37
N GLU A 922 -18.10 26.41 -21.40
CA GLU A 922 -17.78 26.15 -19.99
C GLU A 922 -17.70 24.66 -19.63
N LYS A 923 -18.05 23.78 -20.57
CA LYS A 923 -17.96 22.32 -20.45
C LYS A 923 -17.24 21.71 -21.64
N ALA A 924 -16.84 20.46 -21.49
CA ALA A 924 -16.38 19.65 -22.62
C ALA A 924 -17.47 19.60 -23.69
N LEU A 925 -17.11 19.86 -24.95
CA LEU A 925 -18.05 20.04 -26.05
C LEU A 925 -17.88 18.94 -27.10
N PHE A 926 -18.99 18.34 -27.49
CA PHE A 926 -19.07 17.32 -28.52
C PHE A 926 -19.88 17.86 -29.70
N PHE A 927 -19.31 17.78 -30.90
CA PHE A 927 -19.92 18.25 -32.12
C PHE A 927 -20.05 17.09 -33.11
N GLU A 928 -21.28 16.65 -33.35
CA GLU A 928 -21.59 15.63 -34.36
C GLU A 928 -22.07 16.27 -35.66
N VAL A 929 -21.34 16.04 -36.74
CA VAL A 929 -21.67 16.59 -38.07
C VAL A 929 -22.07 15.45 -38.99
N PHE A 930 -23.31 15.48 -39.45
CA PHE A 930 -23.86 14.50 -40.38
C PHE A 930 -23.54 14.90 -41.82
N CYS A 931 -23.02 13.97 -42.61
CA CYS A 931 -22.72 14.19 -44.03
C CYS A 931 -22.86 12.92 -44.86
N GLU A 932 -22.83 13.04 -46.20
CA GLU A 932 -22.91 11.90 -47.13
C GLU A 932 -21.62 11.67 -47.93
#